data_AF-A0ABD3QJ41-F1
#
_entry.id   AF-A0ABD3QJ41-F1
#
_cell.length_a   1.000
_cell.length_b   1.000
_cell.length_c   1.000
_cell.angle_alpha   90.00
_cell.angle_beta   90.00
_cell.angle_gamma   90.00
#
_symmetry.space_group_name_H-M   'P 1'
#
loop_
_entity.id
_entity.type
_entity.pdbx_description
1 polymer ?
#
loop_
_entity_poly.entity_id
_entity_poly.type
_entity_poly.pdbx_seq_one_letter_code
_entity_poly.pdbx_strand_id
1 'polypeptide(L)'
;MHRSRRMFAAIRRIKGTLTHHKVVHPKQQHHSALVAYLATHLCQCRFSTDSSCKNSSKNHRYVTITFLTDVEGDGAYFDRFVNHSKVLGFRTREPQFGRYARNRRSIAKQGATEMMGLDWNLGEWAEDYFPYDKEVVFLEAGDEEETSMLVYGGDVWDKGGADLYVIRQLLSLHARYPNRVHFLMGNRDINKLRIADELGVWRNGSGDSRNCGSHVNGSALEPLPFHGGVYWLRGTNLPGDPLRVVENEKGGIASSESSIFSQNRAKRLKWMLENTMGSIDAFELRRLELERERTAITNASSAFPSRHSRRSDKGDPLHDDCETNSTSTMHVTDDEVAESYIRSCDPNHGLMSQYLTRAKLIVRFGPALFMHGALPFVPDENEVHFPTPWLNAGFNSFSVWIQELNRFASDQISSWKEYAHDFKINNQFQRKGVWASEGGYSNDTTGGRMFGKLLQYGMNTLPDRSKNPSVVYSSWMKDGMPLEELEHPCWYEFFRMQGLEVIANGHQPVGDMPWPIQISSSDGSLVKFWILPCDTSFSGDTSWANIKDKCCDERDNVGRGSGPNGRGDVAFCETLIKICSKTSTAISISVHGCLSDGSCYDSKIPTKATTHDYSSCGQQYATEPLQFIDKRSGDMKKGVFWSKIQVGGRYLVSYGEGFDVWNALIVRHE
;
A
#
# COMPACT_ATOMS: atom_id res chain seq x y z
N MET A 1 -28.42 -4.03 67.69
CA MET A 1 -26.96 -3.91 67.46
C MET A 1 -26.76 -3.09 66.20
N HIS A 2 -26.78 -1.75 66.28
CA HIS A 2 -25.61 -0.85 66.35
C HIS A 2 -24.75 -0.89 65.06
N ARG A 3 -24.54 0.18 64.29
CA ARG A 3 -24.85 1.62 64.45
C ARG A 3 -24.89 2.34 63.09
N SER A 4 -25.86 3.24 63.00
CA SER A 4 -26.10 4.33 62.04
C SER A 4 -24.92 5.27 61.73
N ARG A 5 -24.95 5.81 60.49
CA ARG A 5 -24.91 7.23 60.04
C ARG A 5 -23.92 8.25 60.68
N ARG A 6 -23.50 9.15 59.77
CA ARG A 6 -22.73 10.43 59.89
C ARG A 6 -21.24 10.23 59.59
N MET A 7 -20.55 11.06 58.81
CA MET A 7 -20.69 12.52 58.70
C MET A 7 -19.97 13.04 57.44
N PHE A 8 -20.63 13.91 56.69
CA PHE A 8 -20.00 14.94 55.86
C PHE A 8 -19.11 15.82 56.76
N ALA A 9 -17.81 15.92 56.48
CA ALA A 9 -16.93 17.08 56.75
C ALA A 9 -15.44 16.65 56.70
N ALA A 10 -14.74 16.96 55.61
CA ALA A 10 -13.29 17.27 55.61
C ALA A 10 -12.79 17.63 54.19
N ILE A 11 -13.33 18.70 53.60
CA ILE A 11 -12.62 19.49 52.60
C ILE A 11 -11.90 20.62 53.36
N ARG A 12 -10.58 20.51 53.54
CA ARG A 12 -9.59 21.61 53.56
C ARG A 12 -8.27 21.15 54.20
N ARG A 13 -7.17 21.55 53.54
CA ARG A 13 -5.76 21.52 53.96
C ARG A 13 -5.02 20.19 53.88
N ILE A 14 -4.42 19.92 52.71
CA ILE A 14 -2.95 19.84 52.60
C ILE A 14 -2.53 20.64 51.37
N LYS A 15 -2.03 21.85 51.60
CA LYS A 15 -1.15 22.59 50.69
C LYS A 15 0.27 22.14 51.02
N GLY A 16 1.05 21.72 50.05
CA GLY A 16 2.48 21.49 50.23
C GLY A 16 3.17 20.94 48.99
N THR A 17 3.93 21.82 48.32
CA THR A 17 5.08 21.52 47.45
C THR A 17 4.83 20.71 46.17
N LEU A 18 4.35 21.41 45.13
CA LEU A 18 4.61 21.07 43.73
C LEU A 18 5.87 21.82 43.28
N THR A 19 6.96 21.09 43.08
CA THR A 19 8.19 21.58 42.44
C THR A 19 7.94 21.78 40.95
N HIS A 20 8.16 23.00 40.47
CA HIS A 20 8.12 23.37 39.07
C HIS A 20 9.17 22.60 38.26
N HIS A 21 8.75 21.59 37.49
CA HIS A 21 9.48 21.19 36.30
C HIS A 21 9.04 22.06 35.13
N LYS A 22 9.93 23.00 34.74
CA LYS A 22 9.88 23.71 33.46
C LYS A 22 10.01 22.67 32.35
N VAL A 23 8.90 22.35 31.69
CA VAL A 23 8.91 21.72 30.37
C VAL A 23 9.36 22.80 29.38
N VAL A 24 10.57 22.64 28.84
CA VAL A 24 11.10 23.46 27.75
C VAL A 24 10.48 22.94 26.46
N HIS A 25 9.51 23.67 25.91
CA HIS A 25 9.03 23.43 24.54
C HIS A 25 10.12 23.84 23.54
N PRO A 26 10.54 22.95 22.61
CA PRO A 26 11.37 23.37 21.50
C PRO A 26 10.54 24.20 20.53
N LYS A 27 11.08 25.36 20.14
CA LYS A 27 10.51 26.28 19.16
C LYS A 27 10.42 25.60 17.79
N GLN A 28 9.22 25.16 17.39
CA GLN A 28 8.88 24.93 15.99
C GLN A 28 8.37 26.24 15.36
N GLN A 29 9.30 27.15 15.08
CA GLN A 29 9.06 28.20 14.10
C GLN A 29 9.60 27.66 12.78
N HIS A 30 8.73 27.23 11.86
CA HIS A 30 8.90 27.24 10.40
C HIS A 30 7.77 26.49 9.63
N HIS A 31 6.89 25.74 10.30
CA HIS A 31 5.78 25.02 9.63
C HIS A 31 4.44 25.77 9.54
N SER A 32 4.27 26.89 10.24
CA SER A 32 2.97 27.61 10.30
C SER A 32 2.65 28.46 9.07
N ALA A 33 3.62 28.87 8.26
CA ALA A 33 3.38 29.76 7.12
C ALA A 33 2.87 29.02 5.86
N LEU A 34 3.23 27.74 5.68
CA LEU A 34 2.87 26.96 4.49
C LEU A 34 1.46 26.34 4.58
N VAL A 35 1.02 25.98 5.81
CA VAL A 35 -0.35 25.51 6.06
C VAL A 35 -1.35 26.66 5.88
N ALA A 36 -0.99 27.89 6.26
CA ALA A 36 -1.78 29.07 5.96
C ALA A 36 -1.84 29.36 4.44
N TYR A 37 -0.76 29.13 3.68
CA TYR A 37 -0.75 29.43 2.24
C TYR A 37 -1.70 28.54 1.42
N LEU A 38 -1.79 27.23 1.73
CA LEU A 38 -2.71 26.32 1.03
C LEU A 38 -4.13 26.30 1.61
N ALA A 39 -4.31 26.47 2.93
CA ALA A 39 -5.64 26.52 3.55
C ALA A 39 -6.42 27.81 3.21
N THR A 40 -5.72 28.93 2.96
CA THR A 40 -6.38 30.21 2.65
C THR A 40 -6.64 30.43 1.16
N HIS A 41 -5.97 29.70 0.26
CA HIS A 41 -6.18 29.82 -1.19
C HIS A 41 -7.14 28.80 -1.81
N LEU A 42 -7.53 27.73 -1.08
CA LEU A 42 -8.44 26.70 -1.60
C LEU A 42 -9.79 26.61 -0.87
N CYS A 43 -10.04 27.40 0.18
CA CYS A 43 -11.19 27.15 1.09
C CYS A 43 -12.16 28.33 1.29
N GLN A 44 -12.17 29.38 0.45
CA GLN A 44 -13.19 30.43 0.53
C GLN A 44 -13.61 30.98 -0.85
N CYS A 45 -14.31 30.17 -1.64
CA CYS A 45 -15.11 30.69 -2.76
C CYS A 45 -16.59 30.45 -2.46
N ARG A 46 -17.25 31.46 -1.89
CA ARG A 46 -18.72 31.54 -1.89
C ARG A 46 -19.19 31.64 -3.34
N PHE A 47 -20.25 30.91 -3.69
CA PHE A 47 -20.95 31.00 -4.97
C PHE A 47 -21.33 32.46 -5.28
N SER A 48 -20.56 33.10 -6.16
CA SER A 48 -20.93 34.36 -6.81
C SER A 48 -21.27 34.04 -8.25
N THR A 49 -22.55 34.17 -8.57
CA THR A 49 -23.11 34.03 -9.92
C THR A 49 -22.89 35.34 -10.67
N ASP A 50 -21.66 35.63 -11.09
CA ASP A 50 -21.40 36.80 -11.94
C ASP A 50 -20.92 36.38 -13.33
N SER A 51 -21.79 36.63 -14.31
CA SER A 51 -21.76 36.13 -15.70
C SER A 51 -20.96 37.02 -16.65
N SER A 52 -19.94 37.73 -16.15
CA SER A 52 -19.18 38.72 -16.92
C SER A 52 -17.67 38.46 -16.89
N CYS A 53 -17.20 37.45 -17.62
CA CYS A 53 -15.78 37.29 -17.97
C CYS A 53 -15.62 36.59 -19.32
N LYS A 54 -15.82 37.34 -20.41
CA LYS A 54 -15.38 36.96 -21.75
C LYS A 54 -14.19 37.85 -22.10
N ASN A 55 -13.05 37.25 -22.46
CA ASN A 55 -11.87 37.87 -23.11
C ASN A 55 -10.58 38.14 -22.30
N SER A 56 -10.27 37.37 -21.25
CA SER A 56 -8.85 37.13 -20.93
C SER A 56 -8.61 35.62 -20.84
N SER A 57 -7.99 35.04 -21.86
CA SER A 57 -7.47 33.67 -21.89
C SER A 57 -6.27 33.54 -20.95
N LYS A 58 -6.46 33.85 -19.66
CA LYS A 58 -5.49 33.54 -18.62
C LYS A 58 -5.39 32.02 -18.57
N ASN A 59 -4.20 31.48 -18.84
CA ASN A 59 -3.87 30.06 -18.72
C ASN A 59 -4.39 29.56 -17.37
N HIS A 60 -5.42 28.72 -17.40
CA HIS A 60 -5.92 28.10 -16.18
C HIS A 60 -4.86 27.07 -15.79
N ARG A 61 -4.30 27.20 -14.59
CA ARG A 61 -3.32 26.23 -14.08
C ARG A 61 -4.07 24.97 -13.65
N TYR A 62 -3.71 23.84 -14.25
CA TYR A 62 -4.26 22.54 -13.90
C TYR A 62 -3.25 21.75 -13.08
N VAL A 63 -3.72 20.75 -12.35
CA VAL A 63 -2.88 19.73 -11.71
C VAL A 63 -3.34 18.38 -12.23
N THR A 64 -2.42 17.54 -12.70
CA THR A 64 -2.70 16.18 -13.14
C THR A 64 -2.16 15.21 -12.11
N ILE A 65 -3.05 14.44 -11.49
CA ILE A 65 -2.69 13.45 -10.47
C ILE A 65 -2.73 12.08 -11.12
N THR A 66 -1.60 11.37 -11.12
CA THR A 66 -1.55 9.93 -11.40
C THR A 66 -1.71 9.14 -10.11
N PHE A 67 -2.51 8.07 -10.17
CA PHE A 67 -2.72 7.14 -9.07
C PHE A 67 -2.16 5.76 -9.42
N LEU A 68 -1.17 5.33 -8.65
CA LEU A 68 -0.51 4.03 -8.74
C LEU A 68 -0.77 3.29 -7.43
N THR A 69 -1.30 2.07 -7.44
CA THR A 69 -1.64 1.37 -6.20
C THR A 69 -1.34 -0.12 -6.29
N ASP A 70 -1.14 -0.74 -5.11
CA ASP A 70 -1.03 -2.18 -4.91
C ASP A 70 0.05 -2.83 -5.78
N VAL A 71 1.15 -2.13 -6.09
CA VAL A 71 2.22 -2.68 -6.94
C VAL A 71 2.76 -4.00 -6.37
N GLU A 72 2.60 -4.23 -5.06
CA GLU A 72 2.98 -5.45 -4.35
C GLU A 72 4.47 -5.78 -4.48
N GLY A 73 5.30 -4.81 -4.90
CA GLY A 73 6.72 -5.02 -5.17
C GLY A 73 6.98 -5.66 -6.54
N ASP A 74 6.02 -5.69 -7.46
CA ASP A 74 6.24 -6.19 -8.82
C ASP A 74 7.03 -5.16 -9.65
N GLY A 75 8.33 -5.38 -9.76
CA GLY A 75 9.23 -4.51 -10.52
C GLY A 75 8.95 -4.50 -12.03
N ALA A 76 8.44 -5.59 -12.60
CA ALA A 76 8.13 -5.67 -14.02
C ALA A 76 6.87 -4.88 -14.35
N TYR A 77 5.81 -5.02 -13.55
CA TYR A 77 4.62 -4.18 -13.64
C TYR A 77 4.96 -2.70 -13.40
N PHE A 78 5.74 -2.40 -12.36
CA PHE A 78 6.16 -1.03 -12.06
C PHE A 78 6.90 -0.39 -13.25
N ASP A 79 7.82 -1.13 -13.87
CA ASP A 79 8.51 -0.70 -15.08
C ASP A 79 7.56 -0.45 -16.24
N ARG A 80 6.59 -1.36 -16.49
CA ARG A 80 5.58 -1.15 -17.53
C ARG A 80 4.76 0.11 -17.26
N PHE A 81 4.23 0.25 -16.03
CA PHE A 81 3.46 1.42 -15.63
C PHE A 81 4.24 2.72 -15.88
N VAL A 82 5.49 2.81 -15.41
CA VAL A 82 6.29 4.04 -15.57
C VAL A 82 6.66 4.29 -17.03
N ASN A 83 6.96 3.27 -17.83
CA ASN A 83 7.28 3.43 -19.26
C ASN A 83 6.08 3.90 -20.09
N HIS A 84 4.87 3.54 -19.68
CA HIS A 84 3.64 3.91 -20.39
C HIS A 84 2.89 5.08 -19.74
N SER A 85 3.32 5.53 -18.55
CA SER A 85 2.68 6.64 -17.84
C SER A 85 2.70 7.92 -18.66
N LYS A 86 1.61 8.67 -18.59
CA LYS A 86 1.50 10.00 -19.23
C LYS A 86 2.18 11.10 -18.42
N VAL A 87 2.58 10.83 -17.18
CA VAL A 87 3.19 11.86 -16.29
C VAL A 87 4.50 11.41 -15.65
N LEU A 88 4.78 10.11 -15.57
CA LEU A 88 6.03 9.56 -15.08
C LEU A 88 6.86 9.00 -16.22
N GLY A 89 8.17 8.96 -16.03
CA GLY A 89 9.09 8.26 -16.92
C GLY A 89 10.36 7.87 -16.18
N PHE A 90 11.26 7.17 -16.88
CA PHE A 90 12.59 6.87 -16.37
C PHE A 90 13.62 7.84 -16.94
N ARG A 91 14.53 8.30 -16.09
CA ARG A 91 15.78 8.93 -16.48
C ARG A 91 16.94 8.00 -16.16
N THR A 92 17.89 7.86 -17.07
CA THR A 92 19.14 7.12 -16.83
C THR A 92 19.92 7.77 -15.68
N ARG A 93 20.46 6.93 -14.79
CA ARG A 93 21.29 7.34 -13.65
C ARG A 93 22.43 6.34 -13.50
N GLU A 94 23.61 6.80 -13.09
CA GLU A 94 24.68 5.85 -12.74
C GLU A 94 24.33 5.14 -11.41
N PRO A 95 24.45 3.80 -11.32
CA PRO A 95 24.26 3.08 -10.08
C PRO A 95 25.19 3.61 -8.98
N GLN A 96 24.62 3.86 -7.80
CA GLN A 96 25.35 4.32 -6.62
C GLN A 96 25.31 3.24 -5.54
N PHE A 97 26.47 2.84 -5.04
CA PHE A 97 26.59 1.76 -4.06
C PHE A 97 26.99 2.26 -2.66
N GLY A 98 26.92 3.57 -2.43
CA GLY A 98 27.30 4.22 -1.18
C GLY A 98 28.59 3.69 -0.57
N ARG A 99 28.54 3.30 0.71
CA ARG A 99 29.70 2.73 1.44
C ARG A 99 30.29 1.46 0.79
N TYR A 100 29.51 0.69 0.04
CA TYR A 100 29.99 -0.54 -0.60
C TYR A 100 30.94 -0.26 -1.78
N ALA A 101 30.89 0.95 -2.36
CA ALA A 101 31.85 1.35 -3.39
C ALA A 101 33.30 1.35 -2.87
N ARG A 102 33.52 1.64 -1.58
CA ARG A 102 34.85 1.60 -0.94
C ARG A 102 35.35 0.17 -0.76
N ASN A 103 34.46 -0.72 -0.30
CA ASN A 103 34.79 -2.14 -0.08
C ASN A 103 35.20 -2.82 -1.38
N ARG A 104 34.57 -2.48 -2.51
CA ARG A 104 34.94 -2.98 -3.85
C ARG A 104 36.42 -2.81 -4.18
N ARG A 105 37.03 -1.68 -3.82
CA ARG A 105 38.47 -1.43 -4.05
C ARG A 105 39.37 -2.29 -3.16
N SER A 106 38.90 -2.70 -1.98
CA SER A 106 39.59 -3.63 -1.09
C SER A 106 39.49 -5.06 -1.62
N ILE A 107 38.27 -5.48 -2.01
CA ILE A 107 37.98 -6.80 -2.58
C ILE A 107 38.82 -7.08 -3.82
N ALA A 108 38.89 -6.11 -4.74
CA ALA A 108 39.69 -6.24 -5.97
C ALA A 108 41.19 -6.40 -5.70
N LYS A 109 41.68 -6.04 -4.50
CA LYS A 109 43.10 -6.14 -4.11
C LYS A 109 43.43 -7.39 -3.29
N GLN A 110 42.47 -7.95 -2.56
CA GLN A 110 42.72 -9.01 -1.55
C GLN A 110 42.26 -10.42 -1.97
N GLY A 111 41.57 -10.56 -3.11
CA GLY A 111 41.13 -11.86 -3.63
C GLY A 111 39.79 -12.33 -3.05
N ALA A 112 39.18 -13.34 -3.68
CA ALA A 112 37.79 -13.76 -3.44
C ALA A 112 37.52 -14.31 -2.02
N THR A 113 38.54 -14.80 -1.32
CA THR A 113 38.39 -15.47 -0.01
C THR A 113 38.00 -14.53 1.12
N GLU A 114 38.29 -13.22 1.04
CA GLU A 114 37.83 -12.22 2.03
C GLU A 114 36.42 -11.67 1.74
N MET A 115 35.78 -12.01 0.60
CA MET A 115 34.40 -11.55 0.31
C MET A 115 33.36 -12.13 1.27
N MET A 116 33.61 -13.31 1.86
CA MET A 116 32.72 -13.95 2.84
C MET A 116 32.71 -13.22 4.20
N GLY A 117 33.70 -12.38 4.50
CA GLY A 117 33.78 -11.63 5.76
C GLY A 117 33.23 -10.20 5.69
N LEU A 118 32.74 -9.76 4.53
CA LEU A 118 32.09 -8.46 4.40
C LEU A 118 30.67 -8.54 4.95
N ASP A 119 30.38 -7.71 5.94
CA ASP A 119 29.03 -7.50 6.44
C ASP A 119 28.22 -6.79 5.33
N TRP A 120 27.59 -7.62 4.48
CA TRP A 120 26.75 -7.18 3.38
C TRP A 120 25.48 -6.61 3.97
N ASN A 121 25.56 -5.34 4.35
CA ASN A 121 24.46 -4.67 5.03
C ASN A 121 23.36 -4.20 4.06
N LEU A 122 22.96 -5.11 3.18
CA LEU A 122 21.98 -4.93 2.13
C LEU A 122 20.60 -4.67 2.78
N GLY A 123 19.97 -3.57 2.39
CA GLY A 123 18.70 -3.12 2.97
C GLY A 123 18.78 -1.84 3.83
N GLU A 124 19.98 -1.32 4.12
CA GLU A 124 20.10 0.06 4.62
C GLU A 124 19.78 1.07 3.52
N TRP A 125 19.08 2.14 3.89
CA TRP A 125 19.00 3.34 3.08
C TRP A 125 20.09 4.31 3.50
N ALA A 126 21.08 4.44 2.65
CA ALA A 126 21.89 5.63 2.60
C ALA A 126 21.47 6.42 1.36
N GLU A 127 21.43 7.75 1.43
CA GLU A 127 21.04 8.59 0.28
C GLU A 127 21.93 8.35 -0.96
N ASP A 128 23.14 7.83 -0.74
CA ASP A 128 24.11 7.43 -1.76
C ASP A 128 24.03 5.94 -2.17
N TYR A 129 23.02 5.19 -1.69
CA TYR A 129 22.76 3.81 -2.09
C TYR A 129 21.51 3.69 -2.98
N PHE A 130 21.76 3.59 -4.28
CA PHE A 130 20.77 3.46 -5.34
C PHE A 130 21.35 2.57 -6.45
N PRO A 131 21.26 1.23 -6.33
CA PRO A 131 22.00 0.28 -7.18
C PRO A 131 21.34 0.07 -8.57
N TYR A 132 20.61 1.06 -9.08
CA TYR A 132 19.84 0.98 -10.31
C TYR A 132 20.33 1.99 -11.35
N ASP A 133 20.26 1.61 -12.62
CA ASP A 133 20.67 2.43 -13.78
C ASP A 133 19.61 3.43 -14.24
N LYS A 134 18.50 3.52 -13.51
CA LYS A 134 17.37 4.39 -13.84
C LYS A 134 16.61 4.81 -12.60
N GLU A 135 16.09 6.03 -12.63
CA GLU A 135 15.23 6.57 -11.59
C GLU A 135 13.95 7.15 -12.19
N VAL A 136 12.86 7.06 -11.45
CA VAL A 136 11.58 7.66 -11.86
C VAL A 136 11.70 9.18 -11.83
N VAL A 137 11.11 9.85 -12.81
CA VAL A 137 11.00 11.31 -12.92
C VAL A 137 9.59 11.68 -13.38
N PHE A 138 9.17 12.92 -13.14
CA PHE A 138 8.04 13.48 -13.88
C PHE A 138 8.49 13.82 -15.30
N LEU A 139 7.62 13.59 -16.31
CA LEU A 139 7.91 13.86 -17.73
C LEU A 139 7.93 15.36 -18.09
N GLU A 140 7.40 16.21 -17.23
CA GLU A 140 7.35 17.66 -17.45
C GLU A 140 8.78 18.24 -17.50
N ALA A 141 9.16 18.80 -18.66
CA ALA A 141 10.46 19.42 -18.87
C ALA A 141 10.46 20.88 -18.41
N GLY A 142 11.23 21.18 -17.36
CA GLY A 142 12.02 22.41 -17.21
C GLY A 142 11.32 23.76 -17.02
N ASP A 143 10.37 24.17 -17.87
CA ASP A 143 10.20 25.60 -18.11
C ASP A 143 8.79 26.19 -17.94
N GLU A 144 7.71 25.42 -17.81
CA GLU A 144 6.38 26.01 -17.54
C GLU A 144 5.55 25.20 -16.55
N GLU A 145 5.55 25.68 -15.30
CA GLU A 145 4.72 25.31 -14.14
C GLU A 145 4.54 23.81 -13.86
N GLU A 146 5.23 23.31 -12.82
CA GLU A 146 5.02 21.96 -12.28
C GLU A 146 3.52 21.68 -12.01
N THR A 147 2.94 20.72 -12.75
CA THR A 147 1.51 20.37 -12.66
C THR A 147 1.23 18.91 -12.32
N SER A 148 2.21 18.02 -12.42
CA SER A 148 1.98 16.59 -12.19
C SER A 148 2.22 16.17 -10.74
N MET A 149 1.36 15.31 -10.21
CA MET A 149 1.49 14.70 -8.88
C MET A 149 1.33 13.17 -8.98
N LEU A 150 1.97 12.46 -8.06
CA LEU A 150 1.81 11.03 -7.84
C LEU A 150 1.15 10.80 -6.48
N VAL A 151 0.07 10.02 -6.46
CA VAL A 151 -0.42 9.35 -5.26
C VAL A 151 -0.12 7.86 -5.39
N TYR A 152 0.66 7.32 -4.45
CA TYR A 152 0.90 5.88 -4.33
C TYR A 152 -0.04 5.27 -3.29
N GLY A 153 -0.84 4.28 -3.68
CA GLY A 153 -1.97 3.77 -2.91
C GLY A 153 -1.66 2.75 -1.81
N GLY A 154 -0.40 2.34 -1.66
CA GLY A 154 0.00 1.40 -0.60
C GLY A 154 0.45 0.04 -1.12
N ASP A 155 0.69 -0.87 -0.18
CA ASP A 155 1.01 -2.28 -0.38
C ASP A 155 2.19 -2.49 -1.33
N VAL A 156 3.32 -1.85 -1.02
CA VAL A 156 4.59 -2.05 -1.77
C VAL A 156 5.33 -3.31 -1.33
N TRP A 157 5.14 -3.75 -0.08
CA TRP A 157 5.89 -4.86 0.53
C TRP A 157 5.09 -6.18 0.56
N ASP A 158 4.75 -6.73 -0.61
CA ASP A 158 3.97 -7.97 -0.70
C ASP A 158 4.58 -9.03 -1.64
N LYS A 159 3.91 -9.43 -2.73
CA LYS A 159 4.17 -10.69 -3.46
C LYS A 159 5.08 -10.58 -4.69
N GLY A 160 5.52 -9.38 -5.06
CA GLY A 160 6.14 -9.09 -6.35
C GLY A 160 7.67 -9.24 -6.39
N GLY A 161 8.34 -9.24 -5.25
CA GLY A 161 9.75 -9.61 -5.14
C GLY A 161 10.80 -8.63 -5.65
N ALA A 162 10.40 -7.39 -5.91
CA ALA A 162 11.26 -6.26 -6.19
C ALA A 162 10.85 -5.06 -5.30
N ASP A 163 10.47 -5.35 -4.07
CA ASP A 163 9.97 -4.40 -3.09
C ASP A 163 11.03 -3.37 -2.69
N LEU A 164 12.32 -3.75 -2.59
CA LEU A 164 13.40 -2.76 -2.40
C LEU A 164 13.56 -1.88 -3.65
N TYR A 165 13.48 -2.44 -4.86
CA TYR A 165 13.53 -1.66 -6.09
C TYR A 165 12.41 -0.62 -6.12
N VAL A 166 11.15 -1.05 -6.02
CA VAL A 166 9.99 -0.15 -6.12
C VAL A 166 10.04 0.94 -5.04
N ILE A 167 10.29 0.59 -3.78
CA ILE A 167 10.28 1.58 -2.70
C ILE A 167 11.42 2.61 -2.81
N ARG A 168 12.60 2.20 -3.28
CA ARG A 168 13.72 3.12 -3.50
C ARG A 168 13.44 4.08 -4.65
N GLN A 169 12.76 3.64 -5.71
CA GLN A 169 12.29 4.53 -6.78
C GLN A 169 11.31 5.58 -6.24
N LEU A 170 10.32 5.15 -5.45
CA LEU A 170 9.30 6.02 -4.87
C LEU A 170 9.88 7.03 -3.87
N LEU A 171 10.75 6.58 -2.96
CA LEU A 171 11.42 7.44 -1.98
C LEU A 171 12.37 8.42 -2.67
N SER A 172 13.10 8.01 -3.71
CA SER A 172 13.93 8.90 -4.52
C SER A 172 13.11 9.99 -5.22
N LEU A 173 11.92 9.65 -5.75
CA LEU A 173 11.03 10.62 -6.36
C LEU A 173 10.47 11.59 -5.31
N HIS A 174 10.02 11.09 -4.15
CA HIS A 174 9.55 11.94 -3.06
C HIS A 174 10.65 12.87 -2.53
N ALA A 175 11.89 12.40 -2.38
CA ALA A 175 13.00 13.22 -1.89
C ALA A 175 13.24 14.44 -2.79
N ARG A 176 13.07 14.29 -4.11
CA ARG A 176 13.19 15.38 -5.10
C ARG A 176 11.92 16.23 -5.18
N TYR A 177 10.74 15.64 -4.96
CA TYR A 177 9.45 16.30 -5.13
C TYR A 177 8.48 16.06 -3.95
N PRO A 178 8.81 16.50 -2.72
CA PRO A 178 8.06 16.13 -1.51
C PRO A 178 6.61 16.67 -1.48
N ASN A 179 6.32 17.72 -2.25
CA ASN A 179 4.98 18.31 -2.34
C ASN A 179 4.13 17.73 -3.49
N ARG A 180 4.70 16.81 -4.28
CA ARG A 180 4.06 16.23 -5.47
C ARG A 180 3.92 14.71 -5.38
N VAL A 181 4.58 14.07 -4.42
CA VAL A 181 4.51 12.63 -4.20
C VAL A 181 3.87 12.38 -2.85
N HIS A 182 2.76 11.65 -2.86
CA HIS A 182 1.97 11.36 -1.66
C HIS A 182 1.82 9.86 -1.51
N PHE A 183 2.07 9.35 -0.31
CA PHE A 183 1.96 7.93 0.00
C PHE A 183 0.72 7.67 0.85
N LEU A 184 0.02 6.58 0.54
CA LEU A 184 -1.05 6.02 1.36
C LEU A 184 -0.55 4.76 2.06
N MET A 185 -1.04 4.49 3.27
CA MET A 185 -0.71 3.27 4.00
C MET A 185 -1.65 2.14 3.56
N GLY A 186 -1.07 1.08 3.00
CA GLY A 186 -1.81 -0.16 2.74
C GLY A 186 -1.81 -1.12 3.94
N ASN A 187 -2.66 -2.15 3.90
CA ASN A 187 -2.74 -3.10 5.01
C ASN A 187 -1.45 -3.92 5.16
N ARG A 188 -0.80 -4.30 4.06
CA ARG A 188 0.48 -5.02 4.14
C ARG A 188 1.55 -4.12 4.70
N ASP A 189 1.60 -2.86 4.28
CA ASP A 189 2.56 -1.88 4.81
C ASP A 189 2.45 -1.74 6.34
N ILE A 190 1.22 -1.58 6.85
CA ILE A 190 0.95 -1.47 8.29
C ILE A 190 1.31 -2.76 9.02
N ASN A 191 0.91 -3.92 8.49
CA ASN A 191 1.12 -5.21 9.15
C ASN A 191 2.61 -5.55 9.35
N LYS A 192 3.51 -5.03 8.51
CA LYS A 192 4.96 -5.26 8.67
C LYS A 192 5.55 -4.52 9.88
N LEU A 193 4.84 -3.55 10.50
CA LEU A 193 5.26 -2.97 11.79
C LEU A 193 5.44 -4.04 12.89
N ARG A 194 4.73 -5.18 12.77
CA ARG A 194 4.87 -6.36 13.64
C ARG A 194 6.29 -6.92 13.67
N ILE A 195 7.08 -6.74 12.61
CA ILE A 195 8.46 -7.27 12.53
C ILE A 195 9.31 -6.71 13.68
N ALA A 196 9.17 -5.42 13.99
CA ALA A 196 9.88 -4.80 15.11
C ALA A 196 9.43 -5.37 16.48
N ASP A 197 8.15 -5.69 16.63
CA ASP A 197 7.59 -6.23 17.88
C ASP A 197 7.93 -7.72 18.09
N GLU A 198 7.94 -8.51 17.01
CA GLU A 198 8.03 -9.97 17.07
C GLU A 198 9.45 -10.51 16.85
N LEU A 199 10.30 -9.77 16.13
CA LEU A 199 11.70 -10.13 15.84
C LEU A 199 12.72 -9.22 16.55
N GLY A 200 12.25 -8.12 17.13
CA GLY A 200 13.07 -7.07 17.74
C GLY A 200 13.50 -6.00 16.73
N VAL A 201 14.18 -4.96 17.24
CA VAL A 201 14.71 -3.87 16.42
C VAL A 201 16.19 -4.04 16.11
N TRP A 202 16.65 -3.41 15.03
CA TRP A 202 18.07 -3.36 14.70
C TRP A 202 18.84 -2.57 15.78
N ARG A 203 19.88 -3.18 16.32
CA ARG A 203 20.86 -2.48 17.17
C ARG A 203 22.01 -2.07 16.29
N ASN A 204 22.11 -0.75 16.03
CA ASN A 204 23.32 -0.17 15.48
C ASN A 204 24.49 -0.73 16.27
N GLY A 205 25.42 -1.37 15.57
CA GLY A 205 26.61 -1.95 16.18
C GLY A 205 27.17 -0.97 17.20
N SER A 206 27.37 -1.44 18.44
CA SER A 206 28.58 -1.07 19.16
C SER A 206 29.70 -1.07 18.11
N GLY A 207 30.34 0.09 17.89
CA GLY A 207 31.25 0.38 16.77
C GLY A 207 32.54 -0.46 16.71
N ASP A 208 32.44 -1.73 17.05
CA ASP A 208 33.48 -2.74 17.01
C ASP A 208 33.11 -3.80 15.95
N SER A 209 32.78 -3.33 14.74
CA SER A 209 32.59 -4.17 13.55
C SER A 209 33.87 -4.89 13.10
N ARG A 210 34.94 -4.89 13.90
CA ARG A 210 36.17 -5.67 13.64
C ARG A 210 36.08 -7.12 14.11
N ASN A 211 35.02 -7.51 14.84
CA ASN A 211 34.88 -8.87 15.36
C ASN A 211 33.71 -9.69 14.79
N CYS A 212 32.97 -9.15 13.82
CA CYS A 212 31.84 -9.86 13.18
C CYS A 212 32.29 -11.00 12.23
N GLY A 213 33.57 -11.06 11.86
CA GLY A 213 34.15 -12.14 11.05
C GLY A 213 34.70 -13.31 11.85
N SER A 214 34.66 -13.24 13.19
CA SER A 214 34.92 -14.40 14.02
C SER A 214 33.61 -15.16 14.15
N HIS A 215 33.60 -16.45 13.79
CA HIS A 215 32.75 -17.46 14.40
C HIS A 215 32.90 -17.40 15.94
N VAL A 216 32.36 -16.35 16.57
CA VAL A 216 32.25 -16.26 18.02
C VAL A 216 31.17 -17.26 18.39
N ASN A 217 31.62 -18.48 18.67
CA ASN A 217 30.92 -19.41 19.52
C ASN A 217 30.36 -18.64 20.74
N GLY A 218 29.05 -18.44 20.78
CA GLY A 218 28.34 -18.27 22.05
C GLY A 218 28.04 -16.87 22.57
N SER A 219 28.01 -15.80 21.76
CA SER A 219 27.17 -14.65 22.18
C SER A 219 25.71 -15.04 21.93
N ALA A 220 25.03 -15.55 22.95
CA ALA A 220 23.65 -15.98 22.87
C ALA A 220 22.81 -14.90 22.16
N LEU A 221 22.28 -15.23 20.97
CA LEU A 221 21.27 -14.43 20.30
C LEU A 221 20.22 -14.09 21.36
N GLU A 222 19.95 -12.80 21.55
CA GLU A 222 18.96 -12.39 22.53
C GLU A 222 17.64 -13.14 22.26
N PRO A 223 17.03 -13.72 23.30
CA PRO A 223 15.84 -14.54 23.11
C PRO A 223 14.75 -13.68 22.49
N LEU A 224 14.11 -14.19 21.44
CA LEU A 224 12.99 -13.51 20.82
C LEU A 224 11.81 -13.42 21.81
N PRO A 225 10.94 -12.40 21.68
CA PRO A 225 9.77 -12.28 22.53
C PRO A 225 8.92 -13.55 22.48
N PHE A 226 8.24 -13.85 23.58
CA PHE A 226 7.25 -14.93 23.60
C PHE A 226 6.13 -14.63 22.60
N HIS A 227 5.83 -15.61 21.75
CA HIS A 227 4.79 -15.50 20.73
C HIS A 227 3.74 -16.60 20.95
N GLY A 228 2.61 -16.22 21.55
CA GLY A 228 1.56 -17.17 21.95
C GLY A 228 0.59 -17.56 20.82
N GLY A 229 0.96 -17.33 19.55
CA GLY A 229 0.05 -17.41 18.41
C GLY A 229 -0.55 -16.04 18.05
N VAL A 230 -1.46 -16.00 17.08
CA VAL A 230 -2.11 -14.78 16.59
C VAL A 230 -3.61 -14.78 16.87
N TYR A 231 -4.15 -13.66 17.36
CA TYR A 231 -5.52 -13.62 17.89
C TYR A 231 -6.59 -13.96 16.85
N TRP A 232 -6.37 -13.66 15.57
CA TRP A 232 -7.34 -13.91 14.49
C TRP A 232 -7.43 -15.38 14.10
N LEU A 233 -6.47 -16.21 14.52
CA LEU A 233 -6.53 -17.68 14.37
C LEU A 233 -7.10 -18.37 15.61
N ARG A 234 -7.49 -17.63 16.66
CA ARG A 234 -8.01 -18.19 17.92
C ARG A 234 -9.22 -19.09 17.68
N GLY A 235 -9.12 -20.36 18.09
CA GLY A 235 -10.18 -21.36 17.97
C GLY A 235 -10.40 -21.89 16.55
N THR A 236 -9.43 -21.75 15.65
CA THR A 236 -9.46 -22.33 14.30
C THR A 236 -8.77 -23.69 14.23
N ASN A 237 -7.99 -24.05 15.25
CA ASN A 237 -7.07 -25.20 15.28
C ASN A 237 -5.98 -25.19 14.19
N LEU A 238 -5.83 -24.09 13.44
CA LEU A 238 -4.76 -23.91 12.45
C LEU A 238 -3.41 -23.61 13.14
N PRO A 239 -2.27 -23.83 12.46
CA PRO A 239 -0.96 -23.42 12.97
C PRO A 239 -0.93 -21.93 13.34
N GLY A 240 -0.59 -21.62 14.59
CA GLY A 240 -0.60 -20.26 15.14
C GLY A 240 -1.88 -19.86 15.88
N ASP A 241 -2.84 -20.77 16.05
CA ASP A 241 -3.96 -20.60 16.98
C ASP A 241 -3.47 -20.55 18.44
N PRO A 242 -3.72 -19.46 19.18
CA PRO A 242 -3.31 -19.34 20.58
C PRO A 242 -3.86 -20.41 21.53
N LEU A 243 -5.02 -21.02 21.25
CA LEU A 243 -5.58 -22.06 22.12
C LEU A 243 -4.82 -23.38 22.00
N ARG A 244 -4.39 -23.71 20.78
CA ARG A 244 -3.60 -24.91 20.48
C ARG A 244 -2.19 -24.86 21.11
N VAL A 245 -1.60 -23.66 21.15
CA VAL A 245 -0.30 -23.41 21.80
C VAL A 245 -0.33 -23.79 23.29
N VAL A 246 -1.36 -23.34 24.02
CA VAL A 246 -1.50 -23.57 25.46
C VAL A 246 -1.70 -25.06 25.79
N GLU A 247 -2.38 -25.80 24.93
CA GLU A 247 -2.59 -27.25 25.10
C GLU A 247 -1.29 -28.03 24.92
N ASN A 248 -0.48 -27.68 23.93
CA ASN A 248 0.82 -28.31 23.69
C ASN A 248 1.82 -28.06 24.83
N GLU A 249 1.85 -26.86 25.40
CA GLU A 249 2.68 -26.54 26.58
C GLU A 249 2.29 -27.38 27.81
N LYS A 250 0.99 -27.61 28.02
CA LYS A 250 0.51 -28.46 29.12
C LYS A 250 0.71 -29.95 28.88
N GLY A 251 0.73 -30.38 27.62
CA GLY A 251 0.88 -31.77 27.22
C GLY A 251 2.33 -32.28 27.15
N GLY A 252 3.33 -31.38 27.17
CA GLY A 252 4.74 -31.76 27.08
C GLY A 252 5.16 -32.39 25.74
N ILE A 253 4.32 -32.31 24.71
CA ILE A 253 4.58 -32.87 23.38
C ILE A 253 5.28 -31.81 22.54
N ALA A 254 6.59 -31.99 22.31
CA ALA A 254 7.35 -31.21 21.34
C ALA A 254 6.90 -31.60 19.91
N SER A 255 5.83 -30.99 19.42
CA SER A 255 5.33 -31.19 18.05
C SER A 255 6.13 -30.37 17.02
N SER A 256 5.97 -30.67 15.74
CA SER A 256 6.62 -30.01 14.59
C SER A 256 6.28 -28.52 14.41
N GLU A 257 5.51 -27.92 15.32
CA GLU A 257 5.20 -26.46 15.42
C GLU A 257 6.41 -25.58 15.82
N SER A 258 7.62 -26.12 15.72
CA SER A 258 8.88 -25.50 16.15
C SER A 258 9.22 -24.13 15.52
N SER A 259 8.53 -23.70 14.46
CA SER A 259 8.80 -22.45 13.74
C SER A 259 8.26 -21.20 14.44
N ILE A 260 7.07 -21.25 15.05
CA ILE A 260 6.46 -20.12 15.78
C ILE A 260 7.26 -19.81 17.06
N PHE A 261 7.61 -20.88 17.77
CA PHE A 261 8.43 -20.82 18.99
C PHE A 261 9.93 -20.73 18.68
N SER A 262 10.30 -20.69 17.40
CA SER A 262 11.70 -20.62 17.03
C SER A 262 12.31 -19.37 17.64
N GLN A 263 13.43 -19.56 18.30
CA GLN A 263 14.31 -18.47 18.72
C GLN A 263 15.20 -17.99 17.55
N ASN A 264 15.07 -18.61 16.36
CA ASN A 264 15.71 -18.14 15.14
C ASN A 264 14.78 -17.15 14.41
N ARG A 265 15.32 -15.95 14.14
CA ARG A 265 14.60 -14.85 13.48
C ARG A 265 14.12 -15.20 12.08
N ALA A 266 14.95 -15.88 11.30
CA ALA A 266 14.62 -16.24 9.92
C ALA A 266 13.46 -17.24 9.84
N LYS A 267 13.50 -18.29 10.67
CA LYS A 267 12.40 -19.27 10.77
C LYS A 267 11.09 -18.60 11.21
N ARG A 268 11.15 -17.69 12.19
CA ARG A 268 9.96 -16.95 12.65
C ARG A 268 9.44 -16.00 11.58
N LEU A 269 10.31 -15.23 10.93
CA LEU A 269 9.92 -14.33 9.84
C LEU A 269 9.27 -15.09 8.68
N LYS A 270 9.87 -16.20 8.24
CA LYS A 270 9.32 -17.05 7.17
C LYS A 270 7.90 -17.51 7.52
N TRP A 271 7.71 -17.98 8.75
CA TRP A 271 6.37 -18.32 9.25
C TRP A 271 5.40 -17.13 9.25
N MET A 272 5.82 -15.95 9.74
CA MET A 272 4.99 -14.74 9.78
C MET A 272 4.51 -14.36 8.38
N LEU A 273 5.42 -14.33 7.41
CA LEU A 273 5.17 -13.96 6.02
C LEU A 273 4.16 -14.92 5.36
N GLU A 274 4.41 -16.22 5.51
CA GLU A 274 3.61 -17.29 4.90
C GLU A 274 2.22 -17.43 5.53
N ASN A 275 2.15 -17.49 6.87
CA ASN A 275 0.94 -17.94 7.56
C ASN A 275 0.07 -16.79 8.06
N THR A 276 0.63 -15.60 8.25
CA THR A 276 -0.06 -14.52 8.97
C THR A 276 -0.07 -13.18 8.25
N MET A 277 0.78 -12.98 7.26
CA MET A 277 0.88 -11.73 6.49
C MET A 277 0.45 -11.89 5.03
N GLY A 278 0.09 -13.10 4.57
CA GLY A 278 -0.41 -13.33 3.21
C GLY A 278 0.63 -13.17 2.09
N SER A 279 1.92 -13.18 2.45
CA SER A 279 3.05 -12.94 1.55
C SER A 279 3.92 -14.20 1.44
N ILE A 280 3.34 -15.31 0.95
CA ILE A 280 3.92 -16.67 0.99
C ILE A 280 5.35 -16.72 0.44
N ASP A 281 5.58 -16.13 -0.73
CA ASP A 281 6.87 -16.20 -1.42
C ASP A 281 7.83 -15.05 -1.06
N ALA A 282 7.39 -14.09 -0.24
CA ALA A 282 8.12 -12.83 -0.03
C ALA A 282 9.49 -13.01 0.65
N PHE A 283 9.70 -14.10 1.40
CA PHE A 283 11.01 -14.42 1.98
C PHE A 283 12.01 -14.80 0.89
N GLU A 284 11.61 -15.72 0.01
CA GLU A 284 12.45 -16.25 -1.06
C GLU A 284 12.67 -15.21 -2.15
N LEU A 285 11.64 -14.44 -2.48
CA LEU A 285 11.75 -13.32 -3.41
C LEU A 285 12.70 -12.24 -2.91
N ARG A 286 12.66 -11.90 -1.61
CA ARG A 286 13.66 -10.99 -1.03
C ARG A 286 15.07 -11.55 -1.14
N ARG A 287 15.27 -12.86 -0.97
CA ARG A 287 16.60 -13.49 -1.18
C ARG A 287 17.12 -13.21 -2.59
N LEU A 288 16.28 -13.44 -3.60
CA LEU A 288 16.63 -13.19 -5.01
C LEU A 288 16.95 -11.71 -5.26
N GLU A 289 16.21 -10.79 -4.66
CA GLU A 289 16.48 -9.35 -4.78
C GLU A 289 17.85 -8.98 -4.17
N LEU A 290 18.18 -9.53 -3.00
CA LEU A 290 19.47 -9.31 -2.34
C LEU A 290 20.64 -9.90 -3.15
N GLU A 291 20.46 -11.07 -3.76
CA GLU A 291 21.46 -11.68 -4.65
C GLU A 291 21.74 -10.81 -5.88
N ARG A 292 20.70 -10.20 -6.46
CA ARG A 292 20.84 -9.23 -7.57
C ARG A 292 21.60 -7.99 -7.14
N GLU A 293 21.30 -7.42 -5.97
CA GLU A 293 22.04 -6.27 -5.44
C GLU A 293 23.51 -6.59 -5.15
N ARG A 294 23.79 -7.76 -4.56
CA ARG A 294 25.17 -8.20 -4.29
C ARG A 294 25.97 -8.38 -5.58
N THR A 295 25.34 -8.95 -6.60
CA THR A 295 25.92 -9.08 -7.94
C THR A 295 26.20 -7.71 -8.56
N ALA A 296 25.24 -6.79 -8.47
CA ALA A 296 25.36 -5.41 -8.95
C ALA A 296 26.52 -4.65 -8.30
N ILE A 297 26.70 -4.78 -6.98
CA ILE A 297 27.83 -4.16 -6.26
C ILE A 297 29.17 -4.74 -6.75
N THR A 298 29.26 -6.06 -6.88
CA THR A 298 30.49 -6.76 -7.28
C THR A 298 30.92 -6.34 -8.69
N ASN A 299 29.96 -6.31 -9.62
CA ASN A 299 30.19 -6.00 -11.02
C ASN A 299 30.17 -4.49 -11.31
N ALA A 300 29.75 -3.66 -10.36
CA ALA A 300 29.35 -2.27 -10.55
C ALA A 300 28.40 -2.07 -11.74
N SER A 301 27.39 -2.93 -11.79
CA SER A 301 26.31 -2.91 -12.78
C SER A 301 24.98 -2.53 -12.12
N SER A 302 23.91 -2.36 -12.88
CA SER A 302 22.55 -2.22 -12.32
C SER A 302 22.09 -3.54 -11.70
N ALA A 303 21.43 -3.48 -10.55
CA ALA A 303 20.69 -4.63 -9.97
C ALA A 303 19.39 -4.93 -10.72
N PHE A 304 18.90 -3.96 -11.51
CA PHE A 304 17.65 -4.07 -12.27
C PHE A 304 17.83 -3.43 -13.66
N PRO A 305 18.66 -4.03 -14.55
CA PRO A 305 19.06 -3.41 -15.80
C PRO A 305 17.87 -3.18 -16.73
N SER A 306 17.90 -2.06 -17.46
CA SER A 306 16.87 -1.79 -18.48
C SER A 306 16.87 -2.89 -19.56
N ARG A 307 15.67 -3.37 -19.97
CA ARG A 307 15.54 -4.31 -21.09
C ARG A 307 16.17 -3.78 -22.39
N HIS A 308 16.27 -2.46 -22.55
CA HIS A 308 16.82 -1.82 -23.74
C HIS A 308 18.35 -1.98 -23.85
N SER A 309 19.06 -2.16 -22.73
CA SER A 309 20.51 -2.35 -22.71
C SER A 309 20.94 -3.71 -23.29
N ARG A 310 20.04 -4.69 -23.44
CA ARG A 310 20.36 -6.02 -24.00
C ARG A 310 20.29 -6.12 -25.52
N ARG A 311 19.85 -5.07 -26.23
CA ARG A 311 19.53 -5.17 -27.68
C ARG A 311 20.69 -4.86 -28.65
N SER A 312 21.93 -4.68 -28.18
CA SER A 312 23.05 -4.35 -29.07
C SER A 312 23.75 -5.53 -29.72
N ASP A 313 23.52 -6.78 -29.28
CA ASP A 313 24.09 -7.95 -29.96
C ASP A 313 23.02 -8.65 -30.80
N LYS A 314 23.09 -8.42 -32.11
CA LYS A 314 22.33 -9.13 -33.13
C LYS A 314 22.82 -10.58 -33.20
N GLY A 315 22.17 -11.48 -32.47
CA GLY A 315 22.37 -12.93 -32.61
C GLY A 315 21.28 -13.71 -31.87
N ASP A 316 20.37 -14.29 -32.66
CA ASP A 316 19.34 -15.29 -32.34
C ASP A 316 18.47 -15.15 -31.07
N PRO A 317 17.15 -14.89 -31.23
CA PRO A 317 16.16 -15.10 -30.19
C PRO A 317 15.65 -16.54 -30.29
N LEU A 318 16.02 -17.41 -29.34
CA LEU A 318 15.33 -18.64 -28.90
C LEU A 318 16.35 -19.64 -28.35
N HIS A 319 16.82 -19.43 -27.13
CA HIS A 319 17.15 -20.47 -26.14
C HIS A 319 17.58 -19.76 -24.86
N ASP A 320 16.68 -19.70 -23.88
CA ASP A 320 16.99 -19.29 -22.50
C ASP A 320 17.57 -20.48 -21.71
N ASP A 321 18.34 -21.34 -22.40
CA ASP A 321 19.16 -22.38 -21.79
C ASP A 321 20.53 -21.77 -21.46
N CYS A 322 20.52 -20.80 -20.54
CA CYS A 322 21.74 -20.38 -19.86
C CYS A 322 22.10 -21.41 -18.78
N GLU A 323 22.42 -22.63 -19.21
CA GLU A 323 23.25 -23.51 -18.42
C GLU A 323 24.70 -23.00 -18.47
N THR A 324 25.21 -22.62 -17.29
CA THR A 324 26.59 -22.87 -16.89
C THR A 324 27.72 -22.07 -17.58
N ASN A 325 27.72 -20.75 -17.42
CA ASN A 325 28.95 -20.14 -16.93
C ASN A 325 28.78 -19.97 -15.42
N SER A 326 29.55 -20.75 -14.67
CA SER A 326 29.60 -20.80 -13.21
C SER A 326 30.18 -19.50 -12.61
N THR A 327 29.61 -18.34 -12.97
CA THR A 327 29.67 -17.18 -12.08
C THR A 327 28.97 -17.60 -10.80
N SER A 328 29.76 -17.94 -9.78
CA SER A 328 29.31 -18.28 -8.44
C SER A 328 28.23 -17.27 -8.04
N THR A 329 26.97 -17.70 -8.11
CA THR A 329 25.85 -16.90 -7.64
C THR A 329 26.09 -16.72 -6.16
N MET A 330 26.21 -15.47 -5.74
CA MET A 330 26.59 -15.15 -4.37
C MET A 330 25.42 -15.45 -3.43
N HIS A 331 25.36 -16.68 -2.94
CA HIS A 331 24.30 -17.22 -2.10
C HIS A 331 23.96 -16.32 -0.90
N VAL A 332 22.71 -15.88 -0.78
CA VAL A 332 22.20 -15.13 0.38
C VAL A 332 21.57 -16.11 1.38
N THR A 333 21.99 -16.03 2.64
CA THR A 333 21.49 -16.93 3.70
C THR A 333 20.13 -16.48 4.25
N ASP A 334 19.43 -17.40 4.93
CA ASP A 334 18.16 -17.12 5.62
C ASP A 334 18.30 -15.99 6.66
N ASP A 335 19.40 -15.96 7.41
CA ASP A 335 19.63 -14.93 8.42
C ASP A 335 19.85 -13.55 7.76
N GLU A 336 20.50 -13.49 6.59
CA GLU A 336 20.66 -12.24 5.83
C GLU A 336 19.33 -11.71 5.30
N VAL A 337 18.43 -12.60 4.84
CA VAL A 337 17.06 -12.21 4.44
C VAL A 337 16.30 -11.63 5.63
N ALA A 338 16.34 -12.31 6.78
CA ALA A 338 15.67 -11.87 7.99
C ALA A 338 16.19 -10.51 8.46
N GLU A 339 17.51 -10.34 8.44
CA GLU A 339 18.16 -9.09 8.80
C GLU A 339 17.80 -7.95 7.83
N SER A 340 17.68 -8.23 6.54
CA SER A 340 17.18 -7.25 5.55
C SER A 340 15.79 -6.74 5.89
N TYR A 341 14.87 -7.61 6.30
CA TYR A 341 13.52 -7.21 6.74
C TYR A 341 13.55 -6.41 8.05
N ILE A 342 14.31 -6.87 9.05
CA ILE A 342 14.46 -6.17 10.34
C ILE A 342 15.02 -4.76 10.13
N ARG A 343 16.00 -4.58 9.25
CA ARG A 343 16.55 -3.28 8.88
C ARG A 343 15.58 -2.43 8.09
N SER A 344 14.86 -3.02 7.12
CA SER A 344 13.83 -2.32 6.37
C SER A 344 12.76 -1.77 7.31
N CYS A 345 12.42 -2.53 8.36
CA CYS A 345 11.47 -2.19 9.41
C CYS A 345 12.12 -1.51 10.63
N ASP A 346 13.40 -1.12 10.57
CA ASP A 346 14.00 -0.36 11.67
C ASP A 346 13.25 0.97 11.81
N PRO A 347 12.69 1.29 13.00
CA PRO A 347 11.84 2.46 13.12
C PRO A 347 12.56 3.79 12.88
N ASN A 348 13.89 3.85 13.00
CA ASN A 348 14.63 5.11 12.87
C ASN A 348 15.23 5.32 11.48
N HIS A 349 15.72 4.26 10.85
CA HIS A 349 16.53 4.34 9.64
C HIS A 349 16.00 3.49 8.48
N GLY A 350 15.09 2.56 8.75
CA GLY A 350 14.59 1.61 7.77
C GLY A 350 13.82 2.27 6.61
N LEU A 351 13.91 1.67 5.43
CA LEU A 351 13.16 2.09 4.24
C LEU A 351 11.65 2.18 4.48
N MET A 352 11.10 1.18 5.17
CA MET A 352 9.69 1.14 5.51
C MET A 352 9.33 2.24 6.50
N SER A 353 10.19 2.54 7.48
CA SER A 353 9.97 3.67 8.38
C SER A 353 9.95 4.99 7.63
N GLN A 354 10.88 5.20 6.70
CA GLN A 354 10.90 6.40 5.87
C GLN A 354 9.63 6.56 5.05
N TYR A 355 9.17 5.48 4.45
CA TYR A 355 7.90 5.44 3.73
C TYR A 355 6.70 5.73 4.64
N LEU A 356 6.53 4.98 5.73
CA LEU A 356 5.38 5.12 6.64
C LEU A 356 5.35 6.48 7.37
N THR A 357 6.51 7.07 7.66
CA THR A 357 6.59 8.44 8.23
C THR A 357 5.97 9.49 7.31
N ARG A 358 6.00 9.26 5.99
CA ARG A 358 5.48 10.17 4.96
C ARG A 358 4.08 9.77 4.49
N ALA A 359 3.66 8.54 4.78
CA ALA A 359 2.38 8.00 4.37
C ALA A 359 1.24 8.54 5.22
N LYS A 360 0.05 8.51 4.64
CA LYS A 360 -1.22 8.94 5.22
C LYS A 360 -2.25 7.82 5.09
N LEU A 361 -3.32 7.85 5.88
CA LEU A 361 -4.44 6.94 5.68
C LEU A 361 -5.38 7.44 4.58
N ILE A 362 -5.54 8.76 4.47
CA ILE A 362 -6.34 9.41 3.42
C ILE A 362 -5.64 10.67 2.91
N VAL A 363 -5.72 10.93 1.60
CA VAL A 363 -5.30 12.19 0.98
C VAL A 363 -6.44 12.80 0.18
N ARG A 364 -6.63 14.11 0.29
CA ARG A 364 -7.67 14.85 -0.43
C ARG A 364 -7.04 16.02 -1.21
N PHE A 365 -7.39 16.13 -2.49
CA PHE A 365 -7.05 17.26 -3.36
C PHE A 365 -8.33 17.83 -3.95
N GLY A 366 -8.83 18.92 -3.36
CA GLY A 366 -10.10 19.54 -3.79
C GLY A 366 -11.24 18.51 -3.81
N PRO A 367 -11.78 18.15 -4.98
CA PRO A 367 -12.89 17.21 -5.11
C PRO A 367 -12.45 15.74 -5.24
N ALA A 368 -11.15 15.46 -5.29
CA ALA A 368 -10.61 14.11 -5.39
C ALA A 368 -10.13 13.60 -4.03
N LEU A 369 -10.57 12.39 -3.68
CA LEU A 369 -10.18 11.70 -2.45
C LEU A 369 -9.44 10.40 -2.80
N PHE A 370 -8.37 10.12 -2.07
CA PHE A 370 -7.55 8.94 -2.26
C PHE A 370 -7.38 8.21 -0.92
N MET A 371 -7.55 6.90 -0.93
CA MET A 371 -7.34 6.03 0.22
C MET A 371 -6.95 4.63 -0.27
N HIS A 372 -6.49 3.75 0.63
CA HIS A 372 -6.14 2.40 0.23
C HIS A 372 -7.39 1.53 0.02
N GLY A 373 -8.30 1.44 1.00
CA GLY A 373 -9.55 0.68 0.91
C GLY A 373 -10.78 1.55 0.62
N ALA A 374 -11.81 1.45 1.45
CA ALA A 374 -13.08 2.17 1.26
C ALA A 374 -13.48 2.99 2.50
N LEU A 375 -14.54 3.81 2.38
CA LEU A 375 -15.11 4.44 3.57
C LEU A 375 -15.79 3.38 4.44
N PRO A 376 -15.51 3.34 5.76
CA PRO A 376 -15.96 2.26 6.65
C PRO A 376 -17.40 2.45 7.17
N PHE A 377 -18.25 3.14 6.43
CA PHE A 377 -19.61 3.47 6.83
C PHE A 377 -20.51 3.64 5.61
N VAL A 378 -21.81 3.51 5.83
CA VAL A 378 -22.85 3.92 4.89
C VAL A 378 -23.46 5.20 5.46
N PRO A 379 -23.57 6.30 4.68
CA PRO A 379 -24.20 7.52 5.15
C PRO A 379 -25.68 7.27 5.56
N ASP A 380 -26.13 7.83 6.69
CA ASP A 380 -27.56 7.90 7.02
C ASP A 380 -28.18 9.13 6.33
N GLU A 381 -29.49 9.15 6.12
CA GLU A 381 -30.24 10.29 5.58
C GLU A 381 -30.10 11.55 6.45
N ASN A 382 -29.89 11.39 7.76
CA ASN A 382 -29.89 12.51 8.71
C ASN A 382 -28.53 12.81 9.37
N GLU A 383 -27.60 11.84 9.43
CA GLU A 383 -26.32 12.02 10.12
C GLU A 383 -25.22 11.11 9.56
N VAL A 384 -24.05 11.67 9.22
CA VAL A 384 -22.88 10.86 8.81
C VAL A 384 -21.98 10.69 10.02
N HIS A 385 -22.01 9.49 10.61
CA HIS A 385 -21.10 9.15 11.69
C HIS A 385 -19.76 8.66 11.13
N PHE A 386 -18.69 9.43 11.35
CA PHE A 386 -17.35 9.03 10.94
C PHE A 386 -16.69 8.16 12.03
N PRO A 387 -16.50 6.85 11.81
CA PRO A 387 -16.02 5.95 12.85
C PRO A 387 -14.54 6.23 13.16
N THR A 388 -14.23 6.18 14.45
CA THR A 388 -12.86 6.23 14.97
C THR A 388 -12.74 5.18 16.06
N PRO A 389 -12.60 3.88 15.72
CA PRO A 389 -12.68 2.79 16.69
C PRO A 389 -11.62 2.84 17.80
N TRP A 390 -10.58 3.67 17.65
CA TRP A 390 -9.59 3.94 18.70
C TRP A 390 -9.99 5.05 19.69
N LEU A 391 -11.11 5.75 19.45
CA LEU A 391 -11.69 6.81 20.27
C LEU A 391 -13.15 6.49 20.61
N ASN A 392 -13.61 6.97 21.76
CA ASN A 392 -15.01 6.87 22.17
C ASN A 392 -15.89 8.04 21.65
N ALA A 393 -15.43 8.79 20.64
CA ALA A 393 -16.10 9.99 20.15
C ALA A 393 -16.11 9.99 18.62
N GLY A 394 -17.25 10.35 18.01
CA GLY A 394 -17.37 10.60 16.58
C GLY A 394 -17.01 12.04 16.21
N PHE A 395 -16.76 12.28 14.92
CA PHE A 395 -16.60 13.62 14.36
C PHE A 395 -17.83 13.98 13.53
N ASN A 396 -18.16 15.28 13.47
CA ASN A 396 -19.29 15.77 12.68
C ASN A 396 -18.84 16.47 11.38
N SER A 397 -17.52 16.54 11.15
CA SER A 397 -16.93 17.15 9.95
C SER A 397 -15.99 16.17 9.29
N PHE A 398 -16.25 15.87 8.03
CA PHE A 398 -15.43 14.95 7.23
C PHE A 398 -13.97 15.43 7.13
N SER A 399 -13.77 16.73 6.95
CA SER A 399 -12.42 17.31 6.86
C SER A 399 -11.66 17.20 8.17
N VAL A 400 -12.35 17.37 9.31
CA VAL A 400 -11.75 17.16 10.64
C VAL A 400 -11.45 15.68 10.86
N TRP A 401 -12.36 14.78 10.48
CA TRP A 401 -12.13 13.34 10.57
C TRP A 401 -10.90 12.88 9.76
N ILE A 402 -10.73 13.36 8.52
CA ILE A 402 -9.53 13.06 7.71
C ILE A 402 -8.25 13.57 8.41
N GLN A 403 -8.29 14.77 8.99
CA GLN A 403 -7.13 15.32 9.72
C GLN A 403 -6.79 14.47 10.93
N GLU A 404 -7.79 14.09 11.73
CA GLU A 404 -7.59 13.29 12.94
C GLU A 404 -7.19 11.85 12.64
N LEU A 405 -7.68 11.26 11.54
CA LEU A 405 -7.24 9.95 11.06
C LEU A 405 -5.75 9.96 10.67
N ASN A 406 -5.31 10.97 9.92
CA ASN A 406 -3.91 11.10 9.53
C ASN A 406 -3.00 11.45 10.72
N ARG A 407 -3.51 12.28 11.65
CA ARG A 407 -2.82 12.58 12.91
C ARG A 407 -2.65 11.32 13.75
N PHE A 408 -3.70 10.53 13.91
CA PHE A 408 -3.66 9.24 14.60
C PHE A 408 -2.55 8.33 14.02
N ALA A 409 -2.50 8.17 12.70
CA ALA A 409 -1.45 7.36 12.06
C ALA A 409 -0.05 7.93 12.34
N SER A 410 0.14 9.24 12.18
CA SER A 410 1.41 9.92 12.45
C SER A 410 1.87 9.77 13.91
N ASP A 411 0.95 9.89 14.87
CA ASP A 411 1.24 9.73 16.29
C ASP A 411 1.63 8.28 16.61
N GLN A 412 0.96 7.29 16.01
CA GLN A 412 1.31 5.87 16.16
C GLN A 412 2.67 5.53 15.54
N ILE A 413 3.00 6.07 14.36
CA ILE A 413 4.33 5.91 13.76
C ILE A 413 5.40 6.59 14.62
N SER A 414 5.12 7.76 15.19
CA SER A 414 6.05 8.44 16.10
C SER A 414 6.33 7.59 17.35
N SER A 415 5.29 7.03 17.97
CA SER A 415 5.44 6.08 19.09
C SER A 415 6.20 4.81 18.68
N TRP A 416 6.03 4.31 17.46
CA TRP A 416 6.82 3.17 16.97
C TRP A 416 8.32 3.51 16.86
N LYS A 417 8.69 4.75 16.54
CA LYS A 417 10.10 5.19 16.60
C LYS A 417 10.65 5.20 18.01
N GLU A 418 9.85 5.67 18.97
CA GLU A 418 10.19 5.66 20.39
C GLU A 418 10.33 4.24 20.94
N TYR A 419 9.53 3.29 20.44
CA TYR A 419 9.63 1.87 20.82
C TYR A 419 11.03 1.31 20.60
N ALA A 420 11.69 1.66 19.49
CA ALA A 420 13.07 1.23 19.22
C ALA A 420 14.07 1.76 20.25
N HIS A 421 13.83 2.94 20.81
CA HIS A 421 14.68 3.52 21.84
C HIS A 421 14.45 2.85 23.20
N ASP A 422 13.17 2.63 23.57
CA ASP A 422 12.80 1.90 24.79
C ASP A 422 13.37 0.48 24.80
N PHE A 423 13.24 -0.23 23.68
CA PHE A 423 13.79 -1.57 23.50
C PHE A 423 15.31 -1.60 23.69
N LYS A 424 16.04 -0.60 23.17
CA LYS A 424 17.51 -0.50 23.29
C LYS A 424 17.97 -0.23 24.73
N ILE A 425 17.23 0.57 25.50
CA ILE A 425 17.63 0.96 26.86
C ILE A 425 17.28 -0.11 27.87
N ASN A 426 16.04 -0.59 27.84
CA ASN A 426 15.52 -1.40 28.94
C ASN A 426 15.86 -2.89 28.81
N ASN A 427 16.33 -3.33 27.63
CA ASN A 427 16.76 -4.69 27.31
C ASN A 427 15.84 -5.81 27.85
N GLN A 428 14.56 -5.49 28.06
CA GLN A 428 13.60 -6.34 28.71
C GLN A 428 12.54 -6.70 27.69
N PHE A 429 12.68 -7.89 27.10
CA PHE A 429 11.52 -8.58 26.54
C PHE A 429 10.49 -8.69 27.64
N GLN A 430 9.36 -8.01 27.47
CA GLN A 430 8.30 -8.09 28.46
C GLN A 430 7.73 -9.51 28.46
N ARG A 431 7.52 -10.07 29.64
CA ARG A 431 6.81 -11.35 29.84
C ARG A 431 5.39 -11.36 29.25
N LYS A 432 4.84 -10.18 28.92
CA LYS A 432 3.49 -10.00 28.38
C LYS A 432 3.33 -10.40 26.91
N GLY A 433 4.41 -10.79 26.21
CA GLY A 433 4.33 -11.24 24.82
C GLY A 433 4.28 -10.10 23.80
N VAL A 434 3.77 -10.42 22.60
CA VAL A 434 3.70 -9.52 21.43
C VAL A 434 2.26 -9.09 21.15
N TRP A 435 2.09 -7.96 20.46
CA TRP A 435 0.76 -7.42 20.12
C TRP A 435 -0.13 -8.46 19.43
N ALA A 436 0.43 -9.23 18.49
CA ALA A 436 -0.33 -10.15 17.64
C ALA A 436 -1.08 -11.24 18.42
N SER A 437 -0.65 -11.60 19.63
CA SER A 437 -1.29 -12.64 20.44
C SER A 437 -2.65 -12.24 21.01
N GLU A 438 -2.88 -10.95 21.25
CA GLU A 438 -4.13 -10.44 21.80
C GLU A 438 -4.87 -9.51 20.82
N GLY A 439 -4.13 -8.74 20.02
CA GLY A 439 -4.69 -7.72 19.14
C GLY A 439 -5.46 -6.64 19.89
N GLY A 440 -6.28 -5.91 19.17
CA GLY A 440 -7.23 -4.93 19.70
C GLY A 440 -6.62 -3.54 19.95
N TYR A 441 -7.51 -2.55 20.05
CA TYR A 441 -7.15 -1.16 20.39
C TYR A 441 -6.79 -0.97 21.88
N SER A 442 -7.15 -1.94 22.72
CA SER A 442 -6.89 -1.94 24.17
C SER A 442 -5.73 -2.84 24.57
N ASN A 443 -4.92 -3.30 23.61
CA ASN A 443 -3.79 -4.18 23.84
C ASN A 443 -2.78 -3.56 24.82
N ASP A 444 -2.38 -4.31 25.86
CA ASP A 444 -1.52 -3.81 26.92
C ASP A 444 -0.07 -4.30 26.84
N THR A 445 0.33 -4.95 25.74
CA THR A 445 1.75 -5.19 25.45
C THR A 445 2.48 -3.87 25.19
N THR A 446 3.82 -3.88 25.19
CA THR A 446 4.58 -2.66 24.86
C THR A 446 4.25 -2.17 23.44
N GLY A 447 4.33 -3.06 22.44
CA GLY A 447 3.94 -2.72 21.06
C GLY A 447 2.48 -2.26 21.00
N GLY A 448 1.58 -2.96 21.72
CA GLY A 448 0.17 -2.63 21.89
C GLY A 448 -0.09 -1.18 22.31
N ARG A 449 0.54 -0.73 23.40
CA ARG A 449 0.36 0.63 23.93
C ARG A 449 0.93 1.71 23.02
N MET A 450 2.01 1.41 22.30
CA MET A 450 2.75 2.41 21.53
C MET A 450 2.17 2.58 20.12
N PHE A 451 2.12 1.51 19.33
CA PHE A 451 1.73 1.54 17.92
C PHE A 451 0.70 0.46 17.53
N GLY A 452 0.27 -0.37 18.49
CA GLY A 452 -0.66 -1.47 18.27
C GLY A 452 -2.06 -1.03 17.82
N LYS A 453 -2.45 0.23 18.04
CA LYS A 453 -3.73 0.73 17.52
C LYS A 453 -3.67 0.91 16.01
N LEU A 454 -2.55 1.37 15.45
CA LEU A 454 -2.39 1.44 14.00
C LEU A 454 -2.31 0.05 13.39
N LEU A 455 -1.62 -0.90 14.05
CA LEU A 455 -1.64 -2.31 13.67
C LEU A 455 -3.07 -2.84 13.61
N GLN A 456 -3.87 -2.66 14.67
CA GLN A 456 -5.26 -3.08 14.68
C GLN A 456 -6.07 -2.39 13.57
N TYR A 457 -5.80 -1.12 13.27
CA TYR A 457 -6.45 -0.39 12.18
C TYR A 457 -6.16 -0.98 10.79
N GLY A 458 -4.99 -1.60 10.61
CA GLY A 458 -4.60 -2.34 9.40
C GLY A 458 -5.17 -3.77 9.31
N MET A 459 -5.98 -4.22 10.28
CA MET A 459 -6.60 -5.54 10.31
C MET A 459 -8.09 -5.49 9.93
N ASN A 460 -8.58 -6.58 9.33
CA ASN A 460 -9.99 -6.76 8.99
C ASN A 460 -10.90 -6.93 10.21
N THR A 461 -10.43 -7.68 11.21
CA THR A 461 -11.27 -8.15 12.32
C THR A 461 -10.72 -7.70 13.67
N LEU A 462 -11.64 -7.40 14.57
CA LEU A 462 -11.35 -7.18 15.98
C LEU A 462 -11.17 -8.52 16.71
N PRO A 463 -10.60 -8.53 17.94
CA PRO A 463 -10.41 -9.77 18.70
C PRO A 463 -11.68 -10.59 18.97
N ASP A 464 -12.84 -9.93 18.98
CA ASP A 464 -14.16 -10.57 19.11
C ASP A 464 -14.72 -11.08 17.76
N ARG A 465 -13.91 -11.04 16.69
CA ARG A 465 -14.23 -11.40 15.29
C ARG A 465 -15.22 -10.46 14.59
N SER A 466 -15.62 -9.36 15.21
CA SER A 466 -16.40 -8.33 14.51
C SER A 466 -15.54 -7.60 13.46
N LYS A 467 -16.18 -6.98 12.47
CA LYS A 467 -15.51 -6.23 11.41
C LYS A 467 -14.92 -4.94 11.98
N ASN A 468 -13.67 -4.65 11.64
CA ASN A 468 -13.00 -3.43 12.05
C ASN A 468 -13.34 -2.29 11.07
N PRO A 469 -13.91 -1.16 11.52
CA PRO A 469 -14.21 -0.03 10.64
C PRO A 469 -12.93 0.73 10.28
N SER A 470 -12.32 0.36 9.17
CA SER A 470 -11.03 0.88 8.69
C SER A 470 -11.10 1.34 7.24
N VAL A 471 -10.42 2.45 6.92
CA VAL A 471 -10.28 2.94 5.54
C VAL A 471 -9.26 2.15 4.72
N VAL A 472 -8.55 1.24 5.37
CA VAL A 472 -7.51 0.41 4.76
C VAL A 472 -8.12 -0.91 4.29
N TYR A 473 -8.94 -1.55 5.14
CA TYR A 473 -9.48 -2.89 4.86
C TYR A 473 -10.94 -2.90 4.40
N SER A 474 -11.67 -1.77 4.50
CA SER A 474 -13.02 -1.72 3.93
C SER A 474 -12.94 -1.82 2.40
N SER A 475 -14.00 -2.35 1.79
CA SER A 475 -14.10 -2.50 0.34
C SER A 475 -15.40 -1.90 -0.18
N TRP A 476 -15.34 -1.36 -1.40
CA TRP A 476 -16.50 -0.97 -2.21
C TRP A 476 -17.11 -2.14 -2.98
N MET A 477 -16.52 -3.32 -2.83
CA MET A 477 -16.88 -4.52 -3.52
C MET A 477 -17.30 -5.60 -2.51
N LYS A 478 -18.25 -6.43 -2.91
CA LYS A 478 -18.68 -7.64 -2.20
C LYS A 478 -18.73 -8.75 -3.23
N ASP A 479 -17.97 -9.82 -2.96
CA ASP A 479 -17.88 -10.98 -3.84
C ASP A 479 -17.51 -10.62 -5.29
N GLY A 480 -16.51 -9.75 -5.47
CA GLY A 480 -16.04 -9.32 -6.80
C GLY A 480 -16.91 -8.28 -7.50
N MET A 481 -18.06 -7.88 -6.94
CA MET A 481 -19.01 -6.93 -7.54
C MET A 481 -19.18 -5.67 -6.69
N PRO A 482 -19.55 -4.50 -7.26
CA PRO A 482 -19.85 -3.30 -6.48
C PRO A 482 -20.94 -3.54 -5.42
N LEU A 483 -20.83 -2.86 -4.28
CA LEU A 483 -21.83 -2.89 -3.22
C LEU A 483 -23.20 -2.34 -3.69
N GLU A 484 -24.26 -3.09 -3.43
CA GLU A 484 -25.65 -2.68 -3.72
C GLU A 484 -26.04 -1.41 -2.93
N GLU A 485 -25.48 -1.22 -1.73
CA GLU A 485 -25.76 -0.05 -0.89
C GLU A 485 -25.29 1.27 -1.51
N LEU A 486 -24.46 1.23 -2.57
CA LEU A 486 -24.01 2.41 -3.32
C LEU A 486 -25.12 3.04 -4.17
N GLU A 487 -26.22 2.32 -4.41
CA GLU A 487 -27.41 2.85 -5.07
C GLU A 487 -28.24 3.77 -4.16
N HIS A 488 -27.97 3.76 -2.85
CA HIS A 488 -28.72 4.55 -1.89
C HIS A 488 -28.50 6.07 -2.10
N PRO A 489 -29.57 6.90 -2.12
CA PRO A 489 -29.48 8.34 -2.39
C PRO A 489 -28.56 9.13 -1.43
N CYS A 490 -28.31 8.59 -0.23
CA CYS A 490 -27.44 9.21 0.77
C CYS A 490 -26.00 9.39 0.26
N TRP A 491 -25.52 8.53 -0.64
CA TRP A 491 -24.19 8.66 -1.23
C TRP A 491 -24.08 9.89 -2.12
N TYR A 492 -25.10 10.14 -2.96
CA TYR A 492 -25.15 11.34 -3.79
C TYR A 492 -25.09 12.60 -2.93
N GLU A 493 -25.91 12.64 -1.88
CA GLU A 493 -25.95 13.76 -0.95
C GLU A 493 -24.62 13.91 -0.19
N PHE A 494 -24.01 12.81 0.24
CA PHE A 494 -22.70 12.82 0.86
C PHE A 494 -21.63 13.45 -0.06
N PHE A 495 -21.51 12.99 -1.31
CA PHE A 495 -20.55 13.55 -2.27
C PHE A 495 -20.80 15.06 -2.48
N ARG A 496 -22.06 15.45 -2.66
CA ARG A 496 -22.46 16.84 -2.84
C ARG A 496 -22.11 17.71 -1.64
N MET A 497 -22.49 17.29 -0.43
CA MET A 497 -22.22 18.01 0.82
C MET A 497 -20.73 18.12 1.12
N GLN A 498 -19.97 17.06 0.84
CA GLN A 498 -18.53 17.05 1.09
C GLN A 498 -17.73 17.72 -0.03
N GLY A 499 -18.37 18.09 -1.15
CA GLY A 499 -17.69 18.67 -2.32
C GLY A 499 -16.70 17.67 -2.93
N LEU A 500 -17.12 16.41 -3.06
CA LEU A 500 -16.36 15.35 -3.72
C LEU A 500 -16.91 15.13 -5.13
N GLU A 501 -16.02 14.82 -6.06
CA GLU A 501 -16.38 14.37 -7.42
C GLU A 501 -15.86 12.97 -7.71
N VAL A 502 -14.75 12.57 -7.07
CA VAL A 502 -14.14 11.26 -7.27
C VAL A 502 -13.47 10.75 -5.99
N ILE A 503 -13.68 9.47 -5.70
CA ILE A 503 -12.90 8.70 -4.74
C ILE A 503 -12.13 7.65 -5.52
N ALA A 504 -10.81 7.58 -5.35
CA ALA A 504 -9.98 6.53 -5.95
C ALA A 504 -9.30 5.71 -4.84
N ASN A 505 -9.28 4.38 -5.01
CA ASN A 505 -8.73 3.47 -4.02
C ASN A 505 -8.07 2.23 -4.60
N GLY A 506 -7.34 1.49 -3.77
CA GLY A 506 -6.73 0.20 -4.03
C GLY A 506 -7.43 -0.95 -3.28
N HIS A 507 -6.62 -1.85 -2.68
CA HIS A 507 -6.97 -2.92 -1.74
C HIS A 507 -7.61 -4.20 -2.31
N GLN A 508 -8.74 -4.09 -3.02
CA GLN A 508 -9.41 -5.27 -3.57
C GLN A 508 -9.13 -5.39 -5.08
N PRO A 509 -8.49 -6.48 -5.55
CA PRO A 509 -8.20 -6.66 -6.95
C PRO A 509 -9.49 -6.68 -7.79
N VAL A 510 -9.52 -5.88 -8.85
CA VAL A 510 -10.69 -5.71 -9.76
C VAL A 510 -10.41 -6.08 -11.22
N GLY A 511 -9.37 -6.90 -11.44
CA GLY A 511 -8.94 -7.40 -12.74
C GLY A 511 -7.89 -6.51 -13.41
N ASP A 512 -7.97 -6.35 -14.72
CA ASP A 512 -6.99 -5.66 -15.57
C ASP A 512 -7.32 -4.18 -15.87
N MET A 513 -8.38 -3.67 -15.25
CA MET A 513 -8.84 -2.30 -15.41
C MET A 513 -9.65 -1.86 -14.18
N PRO A 514 -9.53 -0.59 -13.75
CA PRO A 514 -10.35 -0.01 -12.69
C PRO A 514 -11.84 -0.29 -12.89
N TRP A 515 -12.56 -0.35 -11.79
CA TRP A 515 -13.98 -0.68 -11.77
C TRP A 515 -14.80 0.57 -11.47
N PRO A 516 -14.98 1.51 -12.41
CA PRO A 516 -15.70 2.75 -12.12
C PRO A 516 -17.12 2.44 -11.64
N ILE A 517 -17.51 3.09 -10.56
CA ILE A 517 -18.86 3.01 -10.00
C ILE A 517 -19.43 4.42 -10.02
N GLN A 518 -20.50 4.61 -10.80
CA GLN A 518 -21.22 5.87 -10.86
C GLN A 518 -22.20 5.94 -9.70
N ILE A 519 -22.15 7.01 -8.91
CA ILE A 519 -23.18 7.29 -7.90
C ILE A 519 -24.38 7.94 -8.59
N SER A 520 -25.55 7.34 -8.41
CA SER A 520 -26.79 7.79 -9.06
C SER A 520 -27.32 9.08 -8.45
N SER A 521 -27.73 10.01 -9.31
CA SER A 521 -28.38 11.26 -8.90
C SER A 521 -29.84 11.02 -8.57
N SER A 522 -30.29 11.45 -7.39
CA SER A 522 -31.72 11.42 -7.03
C SER A 522 -32.52 12.58 -7.63
N ASP A 523 -31.85 13.68 -7.96
CA ASP A 523 -32.44 14.96 -8.41
C ASP A 523 -32.40 15.16 -9.94
N GLY A 524 -31.92 14.17 -10.70
CA GLY A 524 -31.71 14.29 -12.16
C GLY A 524 -30.58 15.24 -12.57
N SER A 525 -29.68 15.60 -11.66
CA SER A 525 -28.50 16.43 -11.95
C SER A 525 -27.62 15.79 -13.02
N LEU A 526 -27.00 16.65 -13.82
CA LEU A 526 -26.02 16.26 -14.85
C LEU A 526 -24.62 16.00 -14.25
N VAL A 527 -24.40 16.29 -12.97
CA VAL A 527 -23.10 16.03 -12.32
C VAL A 527 -22.99 14.56 -11.98
N LYS A 528 -21.88 13.93 -12.38
CA LYS A 528 -21.60 12.53 -12.05
C LYS A 528 -20.53 12.45 -10.98
N PHE A 529 -20.79 11.67 -9.93
CA PHE A 529 -19.82 11.33 -8.89
C PHE A 529 -19.32 9.91 -9.09
N TRP A 530 -18.05 9.67 -8.77
CA TRP A 530 -17.38 8.41 -9.10
C TRP A 530 -16.64 7.82 -7.91
N ILE A 531 -16.73 6.49 -7.77
CA ILE A 531 -15.80 5.69 -7.00
C ILE A 531 -14.97 4.86 -7.99
N LEU A 532 -13.65 4.84 -7.83
CA LEU A 532 -12.70 4.17 -8.72
C LEU A 532 -11.82 3.21 -7.90
N PRO A 533 -12.27 1.97 -7.68
CA PRO A 533 -11.38 0.86 -7.32
C PRO A 533 -10.36 0.66 -8.45
N CYS A 534 -9.07 0.85 -8.15
CA CYS A 534 -7.96 0.87 -9.10
C CYS A 534 -6.94 -0.26 -8.86
N ASP A 535 -7.16 -1.12 -7.88
CA ASP A 535 -6.27 -2.26 -7.66
C ASP A 535 -6.40 -3.28 -8.80
N THR A 536 -5.33 -3.38 -9.58
CA THR A 536 -5.21 -4.27 -10.74
C THR A 536 -4.15 -5.36 -10.52
N SER A 537 -3.86 -5.70 -9.27
CA SER A 537 -2.86 -6.71 -8.90
C SER A 537 -3.10 -8.09 -9.51
N PHE A 538 -4.35 -8.44 -9.84
CA PHE A 538 -4.72 -9.73 -10.45
C PHE A 538 -5.07 -9.59 -11.94
N SER A 539 -4.47 -8.62 -12.64
CA SER A 539 -4.74 -8.39 -14.07
C SER A 539 -4.44 -9.59 -14.97
N GLY A 540 -3.40 -10.36 -14.68
CA GLY A 540 -3.06 -11.61 -15.37
C GLY A 540 -4.03 -12.76 -15.10
N ASP A 541 -4.88 -12.65 -14.09
CA ASP A 541 -5.94 -13.61 -13.74
C ASP A 541 -7.32 -13.21 -14.26
N THR A 542 -7.41 -12.21 -15.14
CA THR A 542 -8.71 -11.83 -15.72
C THR A 542 -9.13 -12.80 -16.82
N SER A 543 -10.30 -13.41 -16.71
CA SER A 543 -10.87 -14.27 -17.75
C SER A 543 -11.64 -13.46 -18.79
N TRP A 544 -11.80 -14.00 -19.99
CA TRP A 544 -12.66 -13.42 -21.03
C TRP A 544 -13.88 -14.30 -21.27
N ALA A 545 -15.07 -13.71 -21.17
CA ALA A 545 -16.36 -14.37 -21.30
C ALA A 545 -16.94 -14.19 -22.70
N ASN A 546 -17.53 -15.27 -23.23
CA ASN A 546 -18.41 -15.21 -24.39
C ASN A 546 -19.86 -15.19 -23.90
N ILE A 547 -20.49 -14.02 -23.94
CA ILE A 547 -21.86 -13.83 -23.47
C ILE A 547 -22.82 -14.33 -24.55
N LYS A 548 -23.71 -15.25 -24.17
CA LYS A 548 -24.68 -15.84 -25.08
C LYS A 548 -25.63 -14.78 -25.62
N ASP A 549 -25.98 -14.90 -26.91
CA ASP A 549 -26.92 -14.03 -27.61
C ASP A 549 -26.48 -12.54 -27.68
N LYS A 550 -25.19 -12.27 -27.47
CA LYS A 550 -24.56 -10.95 -27.64
C LYS A 550 -23.43 -11.02 -28.65
N CYS A 551 -23.22 -9.93 -29.38
CA CYS A 551 -22.06 -9.79 -30.27
C CYS A 551 -20.81 -9.49 -29.42
N CYS A 552 -20.10 -10.54 -29.05
CA CYS A 552 -18.84 -10.49 -28.31
C CYS A 552 -17.66 -10.87 -29.20
N ASP A 553 -16.53 -10.18 -29.07
CA ASP A 553 -15.28 -10.66 -29.66
C ASP A 553 -14.77 -11.87 -28.86
N GLU A 554 -14.33 -12.91 -29.57
CA GLU A 554 -13.58 -13.98 -28.94
C GLU A 554 -12.17 -13.45 -28.59
N ARG A 555 -11.85 -13.45 -27.30
CA ARG A 555 -10.57 -12.97 -26.76
C ARG A 555 -10.01 -13.99 -25.80
N ASP A 556 -8.68 -14.05 -25.73
CA ASP A 556 -7.95 -14.92 -24.82
C ASP A 556 -7.05 -14.07 -23.94
N ASN A 557 -7.01 -14.42 -22.66
CA ASN A 557 -6.07 -13.82 -21.72
C ASN A 557 -4.66 -14.33 -22.06
N VAL A 558 -3.68 -13.43 -22.14
CA VAL A 558 -2.25 -13.79 -22.28
C VAL A 558 -1.73 -14.52 -21.02
N GLY A 559 -2.51 -14.48 -19.94
CA GLY A 559 -2.32 -15.12 -18.67
C GLY A 559 -1.33 -14.38 -17.78
N ARG A 560 -0.86 -15.07 -16.75
CA ARG A 560 0.27 -14.62 -15.93
C ARG A 560 1.60 -14.60 -16.70
N GLY A 561 1.64 -15.23 -17.88
CA GLY A 561 2.87 -15.44 -18.62
C GLY A 561 3.89 -16.22 -17.82
N SER A 562 5.13 -15.73 -17.75
CA SER A 562 6.21 -16.37 -16.98
C SER A 562 6.31 -15.92 -15.52
N GLY A 563 5.53 -14.90 -15.13
CA GLY A 563 5.59 -14.31 -13.80
C GLY A 563 4.87 -15.16 -12.74
N PRO A 564 5.42 -15.26 -11.51
CA PRO A 564 4.73 -15.94 -10.40
C PRO A 564 3.54 -15.13 -9.85
N ASN A 565 3.45 -13.83 -10.16
CA ASN A 565 2.44 -12.93 -9.62
C ASN A 565 1.16 -12.85 -10.48
N GLY A 566 0.08 -12.35 -9.89
CA GLY A 566 -1.22 -12.22 -10.55
C GLY A 566 -1.30 -11.12 -11.61
N ARG A 567 -0.26 -10.32 -11.84
CA ARG A 567 -0.32 -9.13 -12.72
C ARG A 567 -0.16 -9.47 -14.21
N GLY A 568 0.52 -10.56 -14.52
CA GLY A 568 0.82 -10.98 -15.88
C GLY A 568 1.80 -10.06 -16.62
N ASP A 569 2.09 -10.42 -17.87
CA ASP A 569 3.22 -9.85 -18.63
C ASP A 569 2.86 -8.58 -19.41
N VAL A 570 1.57 -8.37 -19.72
CA VAL A 570 1.11 -7.30 -20.61
C VAL A 570 0.36 -6.19 -19.91
N ALA A 571 -0.44 -6.51 -18.91
CA ALA A 571 -1.41 -5.58 -18.37
C ALA A 571 -0.75 -4.48 -17.52
N PHE A 572 -1.29 -3.27 -17.66
CA PHE A 572 -1.02 -2.12 -16.79
C PHE A 572 -2.21 -1.17 -16.85
N CYS A 573 -2.37 -0.34 -15.83
CA CYS A 573 -3.39 0.70 -15.83
C CYS A 573 -2.87 1.95 -15.11
N GLU A 574 -3.15 3.12 -15.67
CA GLU A 574 -2.94 4.41 -15.02
C GLU A 574 -4.26 5.21 -14.96
N THR A 575 -4.63 5.59 -13.75
CA THR A 575 -5.74 6.51 -13.48
C THR A 575 -5.22 7.94 -13.36
N LEU A 576 -5.78 8.85 -14.14
CA LEU A 576 -5.41 10.27 -14.18
C LEU A 576 -6.61 11.14 -13.81
N ILE A 577 -6.42 12.03 -12.83
CA ILE A 577 -7.41 13.02 -12.41
C ILE A 577 -6.82 14.41 -12.60
N LYS A 578 -7.45 15.20 -13.48
CA LYS A 578 -7.03 16.58 -13.76
C LYS A 578 -7.92 17.55 -13.00
N ILE A 579 -7.34 18.37 -12.14
CA ILE A 579 -8.05 19.34 -11.30
C ILE A 579 -7.69 20.75 -11.75
N CYS A 580 -8.69 21.63 -11.83
CA CYS A 580 -8.44 23.06 -12.04
C CYS A 580 -8.13 23.72 -10.70
N SER A 581 -6.93 24.30 -10.58
CA SER A 581 -6.49 24.95 -9.33
C SER A 581 -7.35 26.14 -8.92
N LYS A 582 -8.00 26.81 -9.88
CA LYS A 582 -8.83 28.00 -9.64
C LYS A 582 -10.24 27.64 -9.18
N THR A 583 -10.85 26.62 -9.79
CA THR A 583 -12.24 26.23 -9.50
C THR A 583 -12.34 25.11 -8.48
N SER A 584 -11.24 24.39 -8.22
CA SER A 584 -11.22 23.20 -7.36
C SER A 584 -12.22 22.13 -7.83
N THR A 585 -12.37 21.97 -9.15
CA THR A 585 -13.25 20.96 -9.79
C THR A 585 -12.42 19.98 -10.59
N ALA A 586 -12.86 18.72 -10.71
CA ALA A 586 -12.24 17.76 -11.62
C ALA A 586 -12.66 18.10 -13.06
N ILE A 587 -11.68 18.43 -13.88
CA ILE A 587 -11.86 18.79 -15.28
C ILE A 587 -11.99 17.54 -16.14
N SER A 588 -11.18 16.53 -15.83
CA SER A 588 -11.25 15.23 -16.49
C SER A 588 -10.79 14.13 -15.57
N ILE A 589 -11.45 13.00 -15.67
CA ILE A 589 -11.03 11.72 -15.12
C ILE A 589 -10.79 10.81 -16.32
N SER A 590 -9.64 10.16 -16.40
CA SER A 590 -9.33 9.23 -17.48
C SER A 590 -8.53 8.05 -16.98
N VAL A 591 -8.73 6.91 -17.61
CA VAL A 591 -7.99 5.68 -17.37
C VAL A 591 -7.42 5.21 -18.70
N HIS A 592 -6.16 4.79 -18.70
CA HIS A 592 -5.54 4.19 -19.88
C HIS A 592 -4.62 3.07 -19.46
N GLY A 593 -4.39 2.13 -20.37
CA GLY A 593 -3.70 0.91 -20.02
C GLY A 593 -3.67 -0.12 -21.13
N CYS A 594 -3.29 -1.32 -20.73
CA CYS A 594 -3.32 -2.53 -21.54
C CYS A 594 -4.08 -3.60 -20.74
N LEU A 595 -5.08 -4.23 -21.37
CA LEU A 595 -5.87 -5.31 -20.79
C LEU A 595 -5.08 -6.63 -20.82
N SER A 596 -5.62 -7.64 -20.15
CA SER A 596 -5.00 -8.97 -20.02
C SER A 596 -4.87 -9.72 -21.35
N ASP A 597 -5.64 -9.35 -22.37
CA ASP A 597 -5.52 -9.86 -23.74
C ASP A 597 -4.49 -9.10 -24.61
N GLY A 598 -3.80 -8.11 -24.04
CA GLY A 598 -2.82 -7.27 -24.74
C GLY A 598 -3.43 -6.07 -25.49
N SER A 599 -4.75 -5.88 -25.46
CA SER A 599 -5.38 -4.73 -26.11
C SER A 599 -5.22 -3.46 -25.27
N CYS A 600 -4.82 -2.36 -25.91
CA CYS A 600 -4.64 -1.07 -25.24
C CYS A 600 -5.93 -0.24 -25.25
N TYR A 601 -6.10 0.59 -24.22
CA TYR A 601 -7.23 1.51 -24.09
C TYR A 601 -6.79 2.88 -23.58
N ASP A 602 -7.52 3.91 -23.97
CA ASP A 602 -7.42 5.27 -23.45
C ASP A 602 -8.81 5.87 -23.40
N SER A 603 -9.36 5.98 -22.20
CA SER A 603 -10.79 6.17 -21.99
C SER A 603 -11.04 7.27 -20.96
N LYS A 604 -12.01 8.12 -21.26
CA LYS A 604 -12.44 9.19 -20.36
C LYS A 604 -13.65 8.74 -19.56
N ILE A 605 -13.63 9.03 -18.27
CA ILE A 605 -14.77 8.89 -17.38
C ILE A 605 -15.55 10.23 -17.41
N PRO A 606 -16.84 10.23 -17.74
CA PRO A 606 -17.60 11.47 -17.89
C PRO A 606 -17.79 12.17 -16.54
N THR A 607 -17.32 13.41 -16.43
CA THR A 607 -17.55 14.26 -15.26
C THR A 607 -18.91 14.98 -15.31
N LYS A 608 -19.52 15.04 -16.50
CA LYS A 608 -20.85 15.61 -16.74
C LYS A 608 -21.64 14.68 -17.66
N ALA A 609 -22.95 14.65 -17.49
CA ALA A 609 -23.86 13.99 -18.42
C ALA A 609 -23.83 14.75 -19.76
N THR A 610 -23.13 14.17 -20.74
CA THR A 610 -23.24 14.57 -22.14
C THR A 610 -24.36 13.76 -22.80
N THR A 611 -24.93 14.30 -23.87
CA THR A 611 -25.98 13.67 -24.67
C THR A 611 -25.55 12.26 -25.13
N HIS A 612 -26.35 11.26 -24.73
CA HIS A 612 -26.46 9.87 -25.19
C HIS A 612 -25.28 8.86 -25.06
N ASP A 613 -24.00 9.24 -25.21
CA ASP A 613 -22.95 8.22 -25.42
C ASP A 613 -22.40 7.53 -24.16
N TYR A 614 -22.45 8.17 -22.98
CA TYR A 614 -21.86 7.61 -21.75
C TYR A 614 -22.87 7.36 -20.63
N SER A 615 -24.13 7.15 -20.97
CA SER A 615 -25.18 6.93 -19.97
C SER A 615 -24.96 5.65 -19.16
N SER A 616 -24.30 4.63 -19.72
CA SER A 616 -24.16 3.30 -19.11
C SER A 616 -22.80 3.00 -18.47
N CYS A 617 -21.83 3.92 -18.45
CA CYS A 617 -20.53 3.66 -17.81
C CYS A 617 -20.65 3.68 -16.28
N GLY A 618 -20.02 2.73 -15.61
CA GLY A 618 -20.03 2.53 -14.18
C GLY A 618 -21.39 2.21 -13.59
N GLN A 619 -22.19 1.41 -14.29
CA GLN A 619 -23.50 0.95 -13.85
C GLN A 619 -23.69 -0.53 -14.21
N GLN A 620 -24.68 -1.17 -13.61
CA GLN A 620 -25.11 -2.50 -14.01
C GLN A 620 -25.54 -2.51 -15.48
N TYR A 621 -24.98 -3.44 -16.26
CA TYR A 621 -25.21 -3.52 -17.70
C TYR A 621 -26.60 -4.08 -18.04
N ALA A 622 -27.07 -5.07 -17.27
CA ALA A 622 -28.37 -5.70 -17.47
C ALA A 622 -29.01 -6.04 -16.11
N THR A 623 -30.32 -5.84 -15.99
CA THR A 623 -31.08 -6.17 -14.76
C THR A 623 -31.11 -7.67 -14.50
N GLU A 624 -31.19 -8.48 -15.56
CA GLU A 624 -31.22 -9.93 -15.48
C GLU A 624 -29.82 -10.55 -15.65
N PRO A 625 -29.51 -11.65 -14.94
CA PRO A 625 -28.27 -12.39 -15.13
C PRO A 625 -28.10 -12.88 -16.57
N LEU A 626 -26.92 -12.64 -17.15
CA LEU A 626 -26.56 -13.11 -18.48
C LEU A 626 -25.85 -14.46 -18.40
N GLN A 627 -26.12 -15.34 -19.37
CA GLN A 627 -25.40 -16.61 -19.50
C GLN A 627 -24.10 -16.40 -20.25
N PHE A 628 -23.00 -16.97 -19.74
CA PHE A 628 -21.71 -16.96 -20.40
C PHE A 628 -20.96 -18.27 -20.15
N ILE A 629 -19.98 -18.58 -21.00
CA ILE A 629 -19.10 -19.74 -20.83
C ILE A 629 -17.82 -19.28 -20.14
N ASP A 630 -17.48 -19.90 -19.02
CA ASP A 630 -16.18 -19.73 -18.39
C ASP A 630 -15.14 -20.51 -19.18
N LYS A 631 -14.26 -19.81 -19.91
CA LYS A 631 -13.23 -20.46 -20.73
C LYS A 631 -12.27 -21.35 -19.91
N ARG A 632 -12.10 -21.09 -18.61
CA ARG A 632 -11.19 -21.89 -17.77
C ARG A 632 -11.74 -23.27 -17.46
N SER A 633 -13.00 -23.34 -17.01
CA SER A 633 -13.62 -24.61 -16.63
C SER A 633 -14.44 -25.24 -17.74
N GLY A 634 -14.85 -24.47 -18.75
CA GLY A 634 -15.82 -24.85 -19.77
C GLY A 634 -17.27 -24.79 -19.30
N ASP A 635 -17.51 -24.40 -18.04
CA ASP A 635 -18.85 -24.39 -17.46
C ASP A 635 -19.67 -23.20 -17.93
N MET A 636 -20.98 -23.43 -18.01
CA MET A 636 -21.95 -22.36 -18.21
C MET A 636 -22.22 -21.66 -16.88
N LYS A 637 -21.97 -20.35 -16.83
CA LYS A 637 -22.22 -19.48 -15.69
C LYS A 637 -23.33 -18.48 -15.97
N LYS A 638 -23.88 -17.91 -14.91
CA LYS A 638 -24.84 -16.81 -14.95
C LYS A 638 -24.37 -15.71 -14.02
N GLY A 639 -24.35 -14.48 -14.50
CA GLY A 639 -23.88 -13.34 -13.72
C GLY A 639 -24.47 -12.03 -14.20
N VAL A 640 -24.58 -11.08 -13.27
CA VAL A 640 -24.94 -9.70 -13.58
C VAL A 640 -23.66 -8.96 -13.94
N PHE A 641 -23.58 -8.47 -15.18
CA PHE A 641 -22.40 -7.76 -15.64
C PHE A 641 -22.47 -6.27 -15.28
N TRP A 642 -21.31 -5.69 -14.97
CA TRP A 642 -21.11 -4.27 -14.75
C TRP A 642 -20.43 -3.63 -15.95
N SER A 643 -20.97 -2.52 -16.44
CA SER A 643 -20.35 -1.75 -17.52
C SER A 643 -19.28 -0.85 -16.95
N LYS A 644 -18.01 -1.13 -17.27
CA LYS A 644 -16.88 -0.33 -16.79
C LYS A 644 -16.74 0.94 -17.63
N ILE A 645 -16.13 0.83 -18.82
CA ILE A 645 -15.89 1.97 -19.72
C ILE A 645 -15.96 1.53 -21.19
N GLN A 646 -15.89 2.50 -22.10
CA GLN A 646 -15.78 2.23 -23.53
C GLN A 646 -14.31 1.99 -23.93
N VAL A 647 -14.05 0.93 -24.71
CA VAL A 647 -12.76 0.56 -25.29
C VAL A 647 -12.96 0.34 -26.79
N GLY A 648 -12.28 1.14 -27.63
CA GLY A 648 -12.36 0.99 -29.09
C GLY A 648 -13.79 1.09 -29.65
N GLY A 649 -14.64 1.95 -29.07
CA GLY A 649 -16.04 2.10 -29.48
C GLY A 649 -17.02 1.11 -28.86
N ARG A 650 -16.55 0.07 -28.16
CA ARG A 650 -17.37 -0.96 -27.51
C ARG A 650 -17.36 -0.81 -25.99
N TYR A 651 -18.33 -1.38 -25.28
CA TYR A 651 -18.33 -1.35 -23.81
C TYR A 651 -17.60 -2.56 -23.27
N LEU A 652 -16.64 -2.32 -22.39
CA LEU A 652 -16.05 -3.37 -21.57
C LEU A 652 -16.97 -3.59 -20.37
N VAL A 653 -17.56 -4.78 -20.31
CA VAL A 653 -18.36 -5.23 -19.18
C VAL A 653 -17.62 -6.31 -18.41
N SER A 654 -17.81 -6.35 -17.09
CA SER A 654 -17.17 -7.32 -16.22
C SER A 654 -18.16 -7.95 -15.25
N TYR A 655 -17.98 -9.23 -14.96
CA TYR A 655 -18.59 -9.94 -13.84
C TYR A 655 -17.48 -10.39 -12.89
N GLY A 656 -17.73 -10.34 -11.59
CA GLY A 656 -16.80 -10.75 -10.55
C GLY A 656 -17.43 -11.76 -9.60
N GLU A 657 -16.61 -12.68 -9.09
CA GLU A 657 -16.97 -13.67 -8.07
C GLU A 657 -15.71 -13.93 -7.24
N GLY A 658 -15.72 -13.57 -5.96
CA GLY A 658 -14.51 -13.54 -5.12
C GLY A 658 -13.42 -12.63 -5.70
N PHE A 659 -12.32 -13.25 -6.15
CA PHE A 659 -11.17 -12.59 -6.81
C PHE A 659 -11.13 -12.85 -8.32
N ASP A 660 -12.02 -13.68 -8.84
CA ASP A 660 -12.10 -13.95 -10.27
C ASP A 660 -12.91 -12.86 -10.97
N VAL A 661 -12.42 -12.44 -12.13
CA VAL A 661 -13.05 -11.41 -12.97
C VAL A 661 -13.19 -11.94 -14.39
N TRP A 662 -14.37 -11.79 -14.97
CA TRP A 662 -14.68 -12.13 -16.36
C TRP A 662 -15.03 -10.88 -17.16
N ASN A 663 -14.20 -10.55 -18.13
CA ASN A 663 -14.40 -9.43 -19.04
C ASN A 663 -15.13 -9.86 -20.32
N ALA A 664 -15.93 -8.96 -20.90
CA ALA A 664 -16.43 -9.10 -22.27
C ALA A 664 -16.49 -7.73 -22.94
N LEU A 665 -16.21 -7.68 -24.25
CA LEU A 665 -16.41 -6.49 -25.06
C LEU A 665 -17.67 -6.63 -25.89
N ILE A 666 -18.61 -5.72 -25.68
CA ILE A 666 -19.94 -5.77 -26.27
C ILE A 666 -20.24 -4.51 -27.08
N VAL A 667 -20.93 -4.70 -28.19
CA VAL A 667 -21.54 -3.59 -28.94
C VAL A 667 -22.80 -3.17 -28.18
N ARG A 668 -23.02 -1.86 -28.02
CA ARG A 668 -24.28 -1.35 -27.48
C ARG A 668 -25.36 -1.63 -28.52
N HIS A 669 -26.22 -2.58 -28.23
CA HIS A 669 -27.49 -2.70 -28.94
C HIS A 669 -28.42 -1.64 -28.34
N GLU A 670 -29.00 -0.80 -29.21
CA GLU A 670 -29.99 0.22 -28.86
C GLU A 670 -31.23 -0.39 -28.19
#